data_AF-A0A7K3QYR4-F1
#
_entry.id   AF-A0A7K3QYR4-F1
#
_cell.length_a   1.000
_cell.length_b   1.000
_cell.length_c   1.000
_cell.angle_alpha   90.00
_cell.angle_beta   90.00
_cell.angle_gamma   90.00
#
_symmetry.space_group_name_H-M   'P 1'
#
loop_
_entity.id
_entity.type
_entity.pdbx_description
1 polymer ?
#
loop_
_entity_poly.entity_id
_entity_poly.type
_entity_poly.pdbx_seq_one_letter_code
_entity_poly.pdbx_strand_id
1 'polypeptide(L)'
;GGPAHWRSGARVHLPLRTAEPDRVTGRGGRAHLARRIAAALAERPDVLLAYWDDGLARLVVTLTEDAMSDQVVDHAAELAVRDGLLVAGGDPEEYDHPADPAGVRAAATTLGVDLIGIGAALTGYLLRLPPTPRALTACVTLLRENPRVRALLRGRIGAARMDLLLAGANALAHAAGQTPTSLVLDGALRSLQLTETVARAAAFDSLHDELCGPERLSVAPTGSPRPPLRESPAQVYAAHASAGSVLGAVAALLVKRDLNAAAEAALSGSPKAARYAPAAFHAVLGTALARADVLVRDPERLRQLEMAGTLLLHPSALRTDGGLPDPWTEAVLDAARRARLRVVLVDDPALEDFAPLADQVVDARRPLDDVVHALRGELEAEDVENGAGGEERVVITVARPRALAETDVLAGLDAADIAVALTDLEGAVIWGADILAPHGLPDVWRLLTAIPAARAVGSRGQILARSGAALSGLLVAIGEARRSRGRRSVMPGMRHAPVDTGALTALAYGVWAALKVAAARAPHPHARVRWHELDPDEAVERLDREAPPEPGVLEQAATEVRRTAGRIARVPALAPARFTWQLGQAVRGELDDPLTPVLAVGSAASAILGSVVDALLVVGALDLNALVGGVQRLRAERALSGLHTEQQPKARVAPPPEEAPAGGTRTVDAGQLLPGDVIELKGDDVVPADARLLWQDGLEVDESALTGESLPVHKHVGATPHAAVADRRCMVFEGTTVVAGTAHAVVVDTGERTEAARAVHLAARTPPAAGVQARLQELTRKTLPLTLAGGAAVTGLALLRGTPVREAVSGGVAVAVAAVPEGLPLVA
;
A
#
# COMPACT_ATOMS: atom_id res chain seq x y z
N GLY A 1 4.07 37.78 -0.68
CA GLY A 1 4.93 36.58 -0.62
C GLY A 1 4.82 36.03 0.79
N GLY A 2 4.66 34.73 0.95
CA GLY A 2 4.71 34.14 2.30
C GLY A 2 6.12 34.22 2.89
N PRO A 3 6.29 33.99 4.20
CA PRO A 3 7.60 33.95 4.84
C PRO A 3 8.48 32.88 4.17
N ALA A 4 9.75 33.21 3.95
CA ALA A 4 10.75 32.32 3.34
C ALA A 4 11.26 31.23 4.30
N HIS A 5 10.75 31.19 5.53
CA HIS A 5 11.18 30.32 6.62
C HIS A 5 10.00 29.51 7.16
N TRP A 6 10.31 28.36 7.75
CA TRP A 6 9.33 27.56 8.49
C TRP A 6 9.35 27.95 9.97
N ARG A 7 8.17 27.95 10.60
CA ARG A 7 7.98 28.25 12.03
C ARG A 7 6.88 27.37 12.59
N SER A 8 7.12 26.82 13.79
CA SER A 8 6.11 26.14 14.59
C SER A 8 6.37 26.44 16.07
N GLY A 9 5.46 27.18 16.71
CA GLY A 9 5.70 27.75 18.03
C GLY A 9 7.05 28.47 18.08
N ALA A 10 7.84 28.19 19.12
CA ALA A 10 9.16 28.78 19.35
C ALA A 10 10.28 28.22 18.45
N ARG A 11 9.98 27.33 17.48
CA ARG A 11 10.96 26.71 16.59
C ARG A 11 10.94 27.40 15.22
N VAL A 12 12.12 27.67 14.67
CA VAL A 12 12.30 28.35 13.38
C VAL A 12 13.37 27.66 12.55
N HIS A 13 13.09 27.42 11.27
CA HIS A 13 14.05 26.87 10.31
C HIS A 13 14.30 27.89 9.20
N LEU A 14 15.54 28.35 9.09
CA LEU A 14 15.99 29.38 8.16
C LEU A 14 16.81 28.77 7.02
N PRO A 15 16.34 28.85 5.76
CA PRO A 15 17.17 28.49 4.61
C PRO A 15 18.23 29.57 4.38
N LEU A 16 19.50 29.17 4.35
CA LEU A 16 20.62 30.06 4.07
C LEU A 16 21.20 29.74 2.69
N ARG A 17 21.24 30.73 1.80
CA ARG A 17 21.79 30.63 0.44
C ARG A 17 23.04 31.47 0.29
N THR A 18 23.93 31.08 -0.61
CA THR A 18 25.13 31.86 -0.92
C THR A 18 24.78 33.06 -1.80
N ALA A 19 25.13 34.28 -1.39
CA ALA A 19 24.92 35.48 -2.19
C ALA A 19 25.87 35.55 -3.39
N GLU A 20 27.13 35.15 -3.17
CA GLU A 20 28.20 35.10 -4.17
C GLU A 20 28.99 33.78 -4.00
N PRO A 21 28.79 32.78 -4.90
CA PRO A 21 29.39 31.44 -4.75
C PRO A 21 30.92 31.47 -4.59
N ASP A 22 31.61 32.32 -5.36
CA ASP A 22 33.08 32.42 -5.41
C ASP A 22 33.72 32.98 -4.13
N ARG A 23 32.99 33.82 -3.37
CA ARG A 23 33.48 34.36 -2.08
C ARG A 23 33.29 33.40 -0.92
N VAL A 24 32.29 32.52 -0.99
CA VAL A 24 31.94 31.58 0.09
C VAL A 24 32.87 30.37 0.13
N THR A 25 33.30 29.86 -1.02
CA THR A 25 34.28 28.76 -1.13
C THR A 25 35.63 29.09 -0.49
N GLY A 26 36.10 30.33 -0.58
CA GLY A 26 37.34 30.80 0.08
C GLY A 26 37.27 30.92 1.61
N ARG A 27 36.06 30.90 2.20
CA ARG A 27 35.82 31.06 3.66
C ARG A 27 35.38 29.75 4.36
N GLY A 28 35.65 28.60 3.76
CA GLY A 28 35.29 27.29 4.34
C GLY A 28 33.90 26.77 3.94
N GLY A 29 33.21 27.43 2.99
CA GLY A 29 31.94 26.97 2.43
C GLY A 29 30.69 27.37 3.21
N ARG A 30 29.51 27.10 2.64
CA ARG A 30 28.19 27.51 3.17
C ARG A 30 27.93 26.99 4.58
N ALA A 31 28.15 25.69 4.82
CA ALA A 31 27.91 25.06 6.10
C ALA A 31 28.80 25.63 7.22
N HIS A 32 30.07 25.94 6.92
CA HIS A 32 30.98 26.55 7.89
C HIS A 32 30.48 27.94 8.34
N LEU A 33 30.08 28.78 7.38
CA LEU A 33 29.52 30.10 7.67
C LEU A 33 28.19 29.99 8.45
N ALA A 34 27.33 29.05 8.07
CA ALA A 34 26.07 28.82 8.78
C ALA A 34 26.26 28.36 10.23
N ARG A 35 27.24 27.49 10.50
CA ARG A 35 27.61 27.10 11.88
C ARG A 35 28.14 28.27 12.69
N ARG A 36 28.89 29.19 12.09
CA ARG A 36 29.33 30.43 12.76
C ARG A 36 28.14 31.32 13.13
N ILE A 37 27.16 31.47 12.23
CA ILE A 37 25.93 32.22 12.51
C ILE A 37 25.15 31.55 13.65
N ALA A 38 25.02 30.22 13.62
CA ALA A 38 24.36 29.46 14.68
C ALA A 38 25.01 29.68 16.06
N ALA A 39 26.35 29.61 16.12
CA ALA A 39 27.10 29.86 17.35
C ALA A 39 26.87 31.29 17.89
N ALA A 40 26.84 32.29 17.00
CA ALA A 40 26.55 33.67 17.40
C ALA A 40 25.12 33.86 17.91
N LEU A 41 24.14 33.15 17.34
CA LEU A 41 22.75 33.19 17.81
C LEU A 41 22.58 32.48 19.16
N ALA A 42 23.31 31.40 19.40
CA ALA A 42 23.25 30.64 20.66
C ALA A 42 23.76 31.44 21.88
N GLU A 43 24.52 32.52 21.68
CA GLU A 43 24.95 33.42 22.77
C GLU A 43 23.84 34.35 23.27
N ARG A 44 22.72 34.46 22.54
CA ARG A 44 21.63 35.35 22.93
C ARG A 44 20.74 34.73 24.01
N PRO A 45 20.22 35.52 24.97
CA PRO A 45 19.40 35.01 26.06
C PRO A 45 17.99 34.56 25.63
N ASP A 46 17.52 34.99 24.45
CA ASP A 46 16.22 34.64 23.87
C ASP A 46 16.27 33.36 23.01
N VAL A 47 17.44 32.76 22.84
CA VAL A 47 17.68 31.55 22.04
C VAL A 47 18.03 30.39 22.98
N LEU A 48 17.22 29.32 22.97
CA LEU A 48 17.50 28.09 23.70
C LEU A 48 18.53 27.22 22.99
N LEU A 49 18.42 27.13 21.66
CA LEU A 49 19.25 26.28 20.83
C LEU A 49 19.38 26.90 19.44
N ALA A 50 20.59 26.95 18.90
CA ALA A 50 20.81 27.29 17.50
C ALA A 50 21.92 26.42 16.93
N TYR A 51 21.65 25.71 15.83
CA TYR A 51 22.64 24.89 15.14
C TYR A 51 22.35 24.82 13.64
N TRP A 52 23.36 24.45 12.86
CA TRP A 52 23.17 24.17 11.44
C TRP A 52 22.90 22.69 11.24
N ASP A 53 21.75 22.37 10.65
CA ASP A 53 21.41 21.01 10.25
C ASP A 53 21.93 20.76 8.83
N ASP A 54 22.96 19.92 8.72
CA ASP A 54 23.61 19.63 7.43
C ASP A 54 22.66 18.93 6.46
N GLY A 55 21.76 18.08 6.96
CA GLY A 55 20.86 17.29 6.14
C GLY A 55 19.69 18.08 5.56
N LEU A 56 19.06 18.93 6.37
CA LEU A 56 18.05 19.89 5.91
C LEU A 56 18.66 21.08 5.16
N ALA A 57 19.98 21.28 5.28
CA ALA A 57 20.68 22.47 4.85
C ALA A 57 20.03 23.76 5.37
N ARG A 58 19.66 23.75 6.66
CA ARG A 58 18.93 24.85 7.31
C ARG A 58 19.52 25.18 8.67
N LEU A 59 19.46 26.45 9.01
CA LEU A 59 19.75 26.95 10.34
C LEU A 59 18.50 26.72 11.21
N VAL A 60 18.62 25.84 12.21
CA VAL A 60 17.55 25.48 13.14
C VAL A 60 17.75 26.29 14.41
N VAL A 61 16.70 27.02 14.80
CA VAL A 61 16.70 27.88 15.99
C VAL A 61 15.47 27.54 16.85
N THR A 62 15.68 27.29 18.13
CA THR A 62 14.63 27.14 19.15
C THR A 62 14.76 28.28 20.14
N LEU A 63 13.65 28.95 20.40
CA LEU A 63 13.58 30.18 21.19
C LEU A 63 12.97 29.91 22.56
N THR A 64 13.25 30.79 23.52
CA THR A 64 12.61 30.72 24.85
C THR A 64 11.11 31.04 24.79
N GLU A 65 10.74 32.00 23.93
CA GLU A 65 9.37 32.47 23.74
C GLU A 65 9.08 32.72 22.26
N ASP A 66 7.88 32.32 21.82
CA ASP A 66 7.45 32.46 20.43
C ASP A 66 7.38 33.93 19.96
N ALA A 67 7.14 34.87 20.88
CA ALA A 67 7.05 36.31 20.59
C ALA A 67 8.37 36.92 20.08
N MET A 68 9.52 36.31 20.38
CA MET A 68 10.85 36.81 19.98
C MET A 68 11.27 36.35 18.57
N SER A 69 10.49 35.47 17.94
CA SER A 69 10.83 34.85 16.65
C SER A 69 11.22 35.85 15.57
N ASP A 70 10.42 36.89 15.35
CA ASP A 70 10.65 37.83 14.25
C ASP A 70 11.95 38.62 14.46
N GLN A 71 12.26 39.00 15.70
CA GLN A 71 13.51 39.71 16.03
C GLN A 71 14.75 38.83 15.82
N VAL A 72 14.67 37.55 16.18
CA VAL A 72 15.79 36.61 15.99
C VAL A 72 15.97 36.27 14.52
N VAL A 73 14.88 36.13 13.75
CA VAL A 73 14.92 35.92 12.30
C VAL A 73 15.58 37.10 11.58
N ASP A 74 15.19 38.33 11.91
CA ASP A 74 15.78 39.54 11.32
C ASP A 74 17.27 39.63 11.64
N HIS A 75 17.65 39.35 12.89
CA HIS A 75 19.05 39.35 13.29
C HIS A 75 19.86 38.24 12.60
N ALA A 76 19.31 37.04 12.46
CA ALA A 76 19.93 35.95 11.72
C ALA A 76 20.13 36.33 10.24
N ALA A 77 19.17 37.04 9.64
CA ALA A 77 19.29 37.56 8.28
C ALA A 77 20.39 38.62 8.14
N GLU A 78 20.53 39.53 9.11
CA GLU A 78 21.64 40.51 9.15
C GLU A 78 23.00 39.82 9.24
N LEU A 79 23.13 38.82 10.12
CA LEU A 79 24.35 38.01 10.25
C LEU A 79 24.66 37.24 8.96
N ALA A 80 23.64 36.66 8.33
CA ALA A 80 23.77 35.99 7.04
C ALA A 80 24.33 36.94 5.98
N VAL A 81 23.72 38.13 5.81
CA VAL A 81 24.18 39.13 4.83
C VAL A 81 25.63 39.54 5.09
N ARG A 82 26.01 39.74 6.36
CA ARG A 82 27.38 40.10 6.75
C ARG A 82 28.41 39.04 6.34
N ASP A 83 28.07 37.76 6.47
CA ASP A 83 28.96 36.66 6.12
C ASP A 83 28.87 36.26 4.63
N GLY A 84 28.00 36.90 3.83
CA GLY A 84 27.84 36.66 2.39
C GLY A 84 26.77 35.61 2.04
N LEU A 85 25.84 35.36 2.96
CA LEU A 85 24.67 34.50 2.80
C LEU A 85 23.38 35.34 2.73
N LEU A 86 22.28 34.73 2.27
CA LEU A 86 20.95 35.35 2.20
C LEU A 86 19.90 34.37 2.74
N VAL A 87 18.92 34.90 3.48
CA VAL A 87 17.71 34.14 3.85
C VAL A 87 16.74 34.21 2.68
N ALA A 88 16.65 33.14 1.90
CA ALA A 88 15.80 33.09 0.72
C ALA A 88 15.22 31.69 0.52
N GLY A 89 13.91 31.61 0.25
CA GLY A 89 13.21 30.38 -0.09
C GLY A 89 13.09 30.17 -1.61
N GLY A 90 12.99 28.92 -2.05
CA GLY A 90 12.61 28.57 -3.42
C GLY A 90 13.77 28.39 -4.41
N ASP A 91 14.82 27.67 -4.04
CA ASP A 91 15.68 27.06 -5.06
C ASP A 91 14.97 25.83 -5.65
N PRO A 92 14.80 25.69 -6.97
CA PRO A 92 14.34 24.44 -7.57
C PRO A 92 15.31 23.26 -7.33
N GLU A 93 16.56 23.52 -6.93
CA GLU A 93 17.57 22.48 -6.64
C GLU A 93 17.61 22.04 -5.16
N GLU A 94 16.95 22.75 -4.24
CA GLU A 94 16.94 22.44 -2.81
C GLU A 94 15.62 21.77 -2.44
N TYR A 95 15.67 20.63 -1.75
CA TYR A 95 14.47 19.86 -1.43
C TYR A 95 13.50 20.68 -0.57
N ASP A 96 12.21 20.60 -0.88
CA ASP A 96 11.16 21.28 -0.13
C ASP A 96 11.22 20.86 1.35
N HIS A 97 10.99 21.83 2.23
CA HIS A 97 10.94 21.59 3.67
C HIS A 97 9.83 20.56 3.98
N PRO A 98 10.06 19.55 4.83
CA PRO A 98 9.07 18.48 5.11
C PRO A 98 7.68 18.99 5.49
N ALA A 99 7.64 20.11 6.24
CA ALA A 99 6.43 20.80 6.65
C ALA A 99 6.23 22.16 5.94
N ASP A 100 6.63 22.29 4.67
CA ASP A 100 6.49 23.57 3.94
C ASP A 100 5.02 24.07 3.92
N PRO A 101 4.73 25.24 4.51
CA PRO A 101 3.38 25.80 4.49
C PRO A 101 2.92 26.21 3.08
N ALA A 102 3.82 26.33 2.09
CA ALA A 102 3.41 26.64 0.72
C ALA A 102 2.57 25.50 0.11
N GLY A 103 2.91 24.24 0.40
CA GLY A 103 2.12 23.08 -0.02
C GLY A 103 0.69 23.10 0.52
N VAL A 104 0.53 23.39 1.81
CA VAL A 104 -0.80 23.50 2.46
C VAL A 104 -1.61 24.64 1.85
N ARG A 105 -0.99 25.83 1.65
CA ARG A 105 -1.66 26.98 1.02
C ARG A 105 -2.06 26.68 -0.43
N ALA A 106 -1.20 26.02 -1.20
CA ALA A 106 -1.50 25.64 -2.58
C ALA A 106 -2.68 24.65 -2.63
N ALA A 107 -2.70 23.63 -1.79
CA ALA A 107 -3.82 22.69 -1.69
C ALA A 107 -5.12 23.37 -1.25
N ALA A 108 -5.07 24.23 -0.23
CA ALA A 108 -6.25 24.95 0.28
C ALA A 108 -6.82 25.96 -0.73
N THR A 109 -5.97 26.73 -1.41
CA THR A 109 -6.40 27.67 -2.47
C THR A 109 -7.05 26.92 -3.62
N THR A 110 -6.47 25.80 -4.03
CA THR A 110 -6.98 24.95 -5.10
C THR A 110 -8.33 24.31 -4.72
N LEU A 111 -8.53 23.90 -3.46
CA LEU A 111 -9.84 23.48 -2.95
C LEU A 111 -10.86 24.62 -2.93
N GLY A 112 -10.45 25.83 -2.49
CA GLY A 112 -11.30 27.02 -2.47
C GLY A 112 -11.84 27.40 -3.85
N VAL A 113 -11.00 27.28 -4.89
CA VAL A 113 -11.41 27.49 -6.28
C VAL A 113 -12.53 26.53 -6.71
N ASP A 114 -12.46 25.26 -6.34
CA ASP A 114 -13.51 24.29 -6.65
C ASP A 114 -14.80 24.57 -5.88
N LEU A 115 -14.71 24.93 -4.58
CA LEU A 115 -15.88 25.28 -3.76
C LEU A 115 -16.61 26.52 -4.31
N ILE A 116 -15.86 27.54 -4.74
CA ILE A 116 -16.42 28.71 -5.43
C ILE A 116 -17.07 28.28 -6.75
N GLY A 117 -16.43 27.40 -7.52
CA GLY A 117 -16.98 26.83 -8.74
C GLY A 117 -18.30 26.08 -8.53
N ILE A 118 -18.40 25.26 -7.47
CA ILE A 118 -19.63 24.56 -7.07
C ILE A 118 -20.73 25.56 -6.74
N GLY A 119 -20.43 26.57 -5.91
CA GLY A 119 -21.38 27.62 -5.55
C GLY A 119 -21.88 28.39 -6.76
N ALA A 120 -20.98 28.76 -7.68
CA ALA A 120 -21.33 29.43 -8.94
C ALA A 120 -22.18 28.54 -9.86
N ALA A 121 -21.87 27.24 -9.97
CA ALA A 121 -22.65 26.28 -10.75
C ALA A 121 -24.09 26.15 -10.22
N LEU A 122 -24.24 25.95 -8.90
CA LEU A 122 -25.54 25.82 -8.23
C LEU A 122 -26.34 27.13 -8.32
N THR A 123 -25.67 28.26 -8.14
CA THR A 123 -26.31 29.59 -8.26
C THR A 123 -26.79 29.83 -9.69
N GLY A 124 -25.96 29.56 -10.70
CA GLY A 124 -26.35 29.68 -12.11
C GLY A 124 -27.53 28.77 -12.47
N TYR A 125 -27.56 27.56 -11.91
CA TYR A 125 -28.67 26.63 -12.04
C TYR A 125 -29.96 27.15 -11.38
N LEU A 126 -29.88 27.61 -10.14
CA LEU A 126 -31.01 28.17 -9.38
C LEU A 126 -31.58 29.44 -10.03
N LEU A 127 -30.70 30.33 -10.52
CA LEU A 127 -31.03 31.56 -11.24
C LEU A 127 -31.43 31.33 -12.70
N ARG A 128 -31.40 30.08 -13.19
CA ARG A 128 -31.80 29.69 -14.56
C ARG A 128 -31.02 30.42 -15.65
N LEU A 129 -29.74 30.71 -15.41
CA LEU A 129 -28.86 31.29 -16.42
C LEU A 129 -28.62 30.29 -17.57
N PRO A 130 -28.42 30.74 -18.82
CA PRO A 130 -28.08 29.84 -19.91
C PRO A 130 -26.69 29.22 -19.68
N PRO A 131 -26.52 27.89 -19.78
CA PRO A 131 -25.21 27.25 -19.63
C PRO A 131 -24.31 27.55 -20.84
N THR A 132 -23.00 27.60 -20.63
CA THR A 132 -22.03 27.76 -21.72
C THR A 132 -21.99 26.54 -22.65
N PRO A 133 -21.53 26.69 -23.91
CA PRO A 133 -21.39 25.58 -24.84
C PRO A 133 -20.52 24.44 -24.27
N ARG A 134 -21.00 23.19 -24.38
CA ARG A 134 -20.30 22.00 -23.87
C ARG A 134 -18.91 21.78 -24.48
N ALA A 135 -18.71 22.29 -25.70
CA ALA A 135 -17.41 22.27 -26.36
C ALA A 135 -16.32 22.98 -25.54
N LEU A 136 -16.65 24.04 -24.80
CA LEU A 136 -15.69 24.74 -23.93
C LEU A 136 -15.28 23.85 -22.76
N THR A 137 -16.25 23.22 -22.07
CA THR A 137 -15.97 22.31 -20.95
C THR A 137 -15.16 21.09 -21.41
N ALA A 138 -15.51 20.49 -22.54
CA ALA A 138 -14.76 19.37 -23.11
C ALA A 138 -13.33 19.79 -23.50
N CYS A 139 -13.14 20.96 -24.10
CA CYS A 139 -11.82 21.47 -24.48
C CYS A 139 -10.93 21.69 -23.24
N VAL A 140 -11.45 22.37 -22.21
CA VAL A 140 -10.71 22.62 -20.95
C VAL A 140 -10.37 21.30 -20.24
N THR A 141 -11.31 20.35 -20.22
CA THR A 141 -11.08 19.02 -19.65
C THR A 141 -9.97 18.30 -20.41
N LEU A 142 -10.07 18.18 -21.74
CA LEU A 142 -9.04 17.51 -22.56
C LEU A 142 -7.66 18.18 -22.42
N LEU A 143 -7.62 19.51 -22.32
CA LEU A 143 -6.38 20.26 -22.13
C LEU A 143 -5.74 19.97 -20.77
N ARG A 144 -6.54 19.93 -19.69
CA ARG A 144 -6.11 19.55 -18.33
C ARG A 144 -5.59 18.11 -18.29
N GLU A 145 -6.25 17.23 -19.03
CA GLU A 145 -6.00 15.79 -19.03
C GLU A 145 -4.77 15.39 -19.86
N ASN A 146 -4.27 16.26 -20.74
CA ASN A 146 -3.16 15.96 -21.64
C ASN A 146 -1.79 16.12 -20.94
N PRO A 147 -0.98 15.05 -20.84
CA PRO A 147 0.30 15.08 -20.13
C PRO A 147 1.34 16.02 -20.78
N ARG A 148 1.32 16.16 -22.11
CA ARG A 148 2.27 17.07 -22.82
C ARG A 148 2.00 18.53 -22.52
N VAL A 149 0.72 18.90 -22.40
CA VAL A 149 0.32 20.26 -22.05
C VAL A 149 0.73 20.59 -20.63
N ARG A 150 0.52 19.66 -19.69
CA ARG A 150 0.99 19.79 -18.31
C ARG A 150 2.51 19.94 -18.26
N ALA A 151 3.27 19.10 -18.97
CA ALA A 151 4.73 19.19 -19.00
C ALA A 151 5.23 20.56 -19.52
N LEU A 152 4.62 21.06 -20.60
CA LEU A 152 4.96 22.34 -21.19
C LEU A 152 4.63 23.51 -20.25
N LEU A 153 3.46 23.51 -19.61
CA LEU A 153 3.08 24.53 -18.65
C LEU A 153 3.98 24.49 -17.40
N ARG A 154 4.27 23.30 -16.87
CA ARG A 154 5.18 23.13 -15.74
C ARG A 154 6.55 23.75 -16.02
N GLY A 155 7.10 23.54 -17.21
CA GLY A 155 8.39 24.10 -17.62
C GLY A 155 8.41 25.63 -17.79
N ARG A 156 7.25 26.28 -18.00
CA ARG A 156 7.18 27.76 -18.19
C ARG A 156 6.81 28.55 -16.95
N ILE A 157 5.90 28.04 -16.13
CA ILE A 157 5.29 28.79 -15.03
C ILE A 157 5.44 28.11 -13.66
N GLY A 158 6.09 26.93 -13.61
CA GLY A 158 6.27 26.15 -12.40
C GLY A 158 5.06 25.28 -12.04
N ALA A 159 5.27 24.25 -11.22
CA ALA A 159 4.25 23.24 -10.88
C ALA A 159 3.05 23.84 -10.14
N ALA A 160 3.28 24.58 -9.05
CA ALA A 160 2.21 25.13 -8.21
C ALA A 160 1.29 26.11 -8.97
N ARG A 161 1.85 26.98 -9.82
CA ARG A 161 1.07 27.95 -10.62
C ARG A 161 0.31 27.26 -11.74
N MET A 162 0.91 26.24 -12.37
CA MET A 162 0.23 25.42 -13.37
C MET A 162 -0.99 24.73 -12.76
N ASP A 163 -0.85 24.08 -11.60
CA ASP A 163 -1.97 23.36 -10.98
C ASP A 163 -3.10 24.32 -10.58
N LEU A 164 -2.78 25.51 -10.06
CA LEU A 164 -3.77 26.56 -9.77
C LEU A 164 -4.48 27.06 -11.05
N LEU A 165 -3.75 27.29 -12.14
CA LEU A 165 -4.35 27.73 -13.42
C LEU A 165 -5.27 26.67 -14.02
N LEU A 166 -4.84 25.41 -14.03
CA LEU A 166 -5.65 24.30 -14.54
C LEU A 166 -6.88 24.07 -13.66
N ALA A 167 -6.74 24.18 -12.34
CA ALA A 167 -7.84 24.14 -11.41
C ALA A 167 -8.85 25.26 -11.65
N GLY A 168 -8.39 26.51 -11.77
CA GLY A 168 -9.23 27.68 -12.05
C GLY A 168 -9.97 27.57 -13.38
N ALA A 169 -9.26 27.18 -14.45
CA ALA A 169 -9.87 26.97 -15.76
C ALA A 169 -10.96 25.88 -15.72
N ASN A 170 -10.68 24.76 -15.05
CA ASN A 170 -11.62 23.66 -14.87
C ASN A 170 -12.84 24.06 -14.05
N ALA A 171 -12.65 24.74 -12.92
CA ALA A 171 -13.71 25.25 -12.07
C ALA A 171 -14.63 26.22 -12.84
N LEU A 172 -14.06 27.17 -13.58
CA LEU A 172 -14.82 28.09 -14.42
C LEU A 172 -15.60 27.35 -15.52
N ALA A 173 -14.98 26.40 -16.21
CA ALA A 173 -15.60 25.65 -17.29
C ALA A 173 -16.78 24.79 -16.82
N HIS A 174 -16.67 24.17 -15.64
CA HIS A 174 -17.74 23.38 -15.03
C HIS A 174 -18.81 24.25 -14.35
N ALA A 175 -18.43 25.39 -13.78
CA ALA A 175 -19.36 26.36 -13.20
C ALA A 175 -20.26 26.98 -14.27
N ALA A 176 -19.65 27.47 -15.36
CA ALA A 176 -20.37 28.05 -16.49
C ALA A 176 -21.20 26.99 -17.25
N GLY A 177 -20.70 25.74 -17.30
CA GLY A 177 -21.43 24.59 -17.83
C GLY A 177 -22.52 24.03 -16.89
N GLN A 178 -22.65 24.55 -15.67
CA GLN A 178 -23.59 24.08 -14.63
C GLN A 178 -23.49 22.56 -14.36
N THR A 179 -22.27 22.06 -14.18
CA THR A 179 -21.98 20.62 -13.94
C THR A 179 -21.34 20.41 -12.56
N PRO A 180 -22.14 20.50 -11.46
CA PRO A 180 -21.60 20.48 -10.11
C PRO A 180 -21.02 19.12 -9.68
N THR A 181 -21.46 18.01 -10.27
CA THR A 181 -21.02 16.65 -9.88
C THR A 181 -19.51 16.47 -10.02
N SER A 182 -18.93 16.91 -11.14
CA SER A 182 -17.49 16.83 -11.39
C SER A 182 -16.68 17.65 -10.38
N LEU A 183 -17.15 18.85 -10.04
CA LEU A 183 -16.48 19.72 -9.08
C LEU A 183 -16.59 19.21 -7.64
N VAL A 184 -17.72 18.59 -7.27
CA VAL A 184 -17.86 17.94 -5.97
C VAL A 184 -16.88 16.78 -5.83
N LEU A 185 -16.70 15.96 -6.87
CA LEU A 185 -15.71 14.88 -6.85
C LEU A 185 -14.27 15.38 -6.79
N ASP A 186 -13.91 16.38 -7.61
CA ASP A 186 -12.59 17.03 -7.57
C ASP A 186 -12.34 17.66 -6.18
N GLY A 187 -13.33 18.35 -5.61
CA GLY A 187 -13.27 18.94 -4.27
C GLY A 187 -13.13 17.90 -3.16
N ALA A 188 -13.85 16.76 -3.26
CA ALA A 188 -13.70 15.65 -2.33
C ALA A 188 -12.28 15.08 -2.36
N LEU A 189 -11.73 14.80 -3.54
CA LEU A 189 -10.35 14.33 -3.67
C LEU A 189 -9.34 15.34 -3.13
N ARG A 190 -9.50 16.63 -3.44
CA ARG A 190 -8.63 17.71 -2.93
C ARG A 190 -8.70 17.86 -1.43
N SER A 191 -9.86 17.61 -0.81
CA SER A 191 -9.98 17.60 0.64
C SER A 191 -9.14 16.51 1.28
N LEU A 192 -9.08 15.31 0.66
CA LEU A 192 -8.21 14.22 1.12
C LEU A 192 -6.73 14.59 0.97
N GLN A 193 -6.33 15.14 -0.17
CA GLN A 193 -4.94 15.57 -0.42
C GLN A 193 -4.49 16.73 0.50
N LEU A 194 -5.40 17.66 0.81
CA LEU A 194 -5.15 18.70 1.80
C LEU A 194 -4.97 18.09 3.19
N THR A 195 -5.83 17.14 3.58
CA THR A 195 -5.72 16.43 4.86
C THR A 195 -4.39 15.70 4.97
N GLU A 196 -3.94 15.02 3.91
CA GLU A 196 -2.64 14.36 3.83
C GLU A 196 -1.50 15.37 4.02
N THR A 197 -1.54 16.50 3.31
CA THR A 197 -0.50 17.53 3.37
C THR A 197 -0.41 18.16 4.76
N VAL A 198 -1.56 18.42 5.40
CA VAL A 198 -1.62 18.91 6.78
C VAL A 198 -1.13 17.85 7.77
N ALA A 199 -1.53 16.60 7.61
CA ALA A 199 -1.10 15.50 8.49
C ALA A 199 0.40 15.28 8.43
N ARG A 200 1.02 15.31 7.24
CA ARG A 200 2.47 15.20 7.06
C ARG A 200 3.23 16.36 7.70
N ALA A 201 2.73 17.59 7.54
CA ALA A 201 3.31 18.76 8.18
C ALA A 201 3.22 18.67 9.72
N ALA A 202 2.09 18.19 10.23
CA ALA A 202 1.89 17.94 11.67
C ALA A 202 2.77 16.79 12.19
N ALA A 203 2.98 15.73 11.41
CA ALA A 203 3.86 14.62 11.76
C ALA A 203 5.33 15.04 11.85
N PHE A 204 5.78 15.91 10.94
CA PHE A 204 7.11 16.50 11.09
C PHE A 204 7.21 17.38 12.35
N ASP A 205 6.17 18.12 12.69
CA ASP A 205 6.15 18.96 13.89
C ASP A 205 6.14 18.14 15.20
N SER A 206 5.42 17.00 15.23
CA SER A 206 5.45 16.06 16.36
C SER A 206 6.82 15.41 16.52
N LEU A 207 7.42 14.96 15.40
CA LEU A 207 8.72 14.30 15.37
C LEU A 207 9.92 15.26 15.39
N HIS A 208 9.68 16.58 15.37
CA HIS A 208 10.75 17.56 15.18
C HIS A 208 11.89 17.36 16.17
N ASP A 209 11.57 17.18 17.46
CA ASP A 209 12.61 17.09 18.50
C ASP A 209 13.35 15.74 18.48
N GLU A 210 12.77 14.69 17.87
CA GLU A 210 13.40 13.38 17.70
C GLU A 210 14.32 13.34 16.45
N LEU A 211 13.94 14.07 15.40
CA LEU A 211 14.66 14.10 14.12
C LEU A 211 15.68 15.24 14.05
N CYS A 212 15.35 16.41 14.60
CA CYS A 212 16.13 17.64 14.50
C CYS A 212 16.73 17.97 15.88
N GLY A 213 17.94 17.47 16.12
CA GLY A 213 18.72 17.82 17.30
C GLY A 213 20.20 17.97 16.97
N PRO A 214 20.97 18.75 17.75
CA PRO A 214 22.40 18.98 17.50
C PRO A 214 23.23 17.70 17.63
N GLU A 215 22.75 16.73 18.40
CA GLU A 215 23.38 15.41 18.60
C GLU A 215 22.87 14.35 17.62
N ARG A 216 21.79 14.63 16.86
CA ARG A 216 21.26 13.70 15.86
C ARG A 216 22.05 13.82 14.58
N LEU A 217 22.47 12.68 14.02
CA LEU A 217 23.16 12.67 12.75
C LEU A 217 22.16 12.93 11.61
N SER A 218 22.20 14.12 11.03
CA SER A 218 21.36 14.53 9.90
C SER A 218 22.17 14.55 8.61
N VAL A 219 21.72 13.82 7.59
CA VAL A 219 22.45 13.56 6.34
C VAL A 219 21.70 14.15 5.16
N ALA A 220 22.44 14.92 4.35
CA ALA A 220 21.92 15.53 3.15
C ALA A 220 21.81 14.49 2.01
N PRO A 221 20.90 14.70 1.05
CA PRO A 221 20.89 13.93 -0.20
C PRO A 221 22.26 14.01 -0.88
N THR A 222 22.77 12.89 -1.42
CA THR A 222 24.17 12.82 -1.90
C THR A 222 24.42 13.58 -3.21
N GLY A 223 23.38 14.15 -3.82
CA GLY A 223 23.43 14.86 -5.11
C GLY A 223 23.32 13.93 -6.32
N SER A 224 23.25 12.61 -6.12
CA SER A 224 22.98 11.64 -7.17
C SER A 224 21.57 11.84 -7.75
N PRO A 225 21.41 11.84 -9.09
CA PRO A 225 20.10 12.03 -9.68
C PRO A 225 19.18 10.85 -9.36
N ARG A 226 18.06 11.14 -8.70
CA ARG A 226 17.03 10.14 -8.40
C ARG A 226 16.46 9.57 -9.72
N PRO A 227 16.08 8.28 -9.75
CA PRO A 227 15.44 7.67 -10.92
C PRO A 227 14.18 8.44 -11.35
N PRO A 228 13.83 8.55 -12.64
CA PRO A 228 12.58 9.17 -13.04
C PRO A 228 11.37 8.38 -12.50
N LEU A 229 10.27 9.09 -12.21
CA LEU A 229 9.01 8.44 -11.85
C LEU A 229 8.47 7.64 -13.03
N ARG A 230 8.05 6.41 -12.75
CA ARG A 230 7.45 5.46 -13.69
C ARG A 230 5.94 5.65 -13.77
N GLU A 231 5.36 5.42 -14.95
CA GLU A 231 3.92 5.56 -15.14
C GLU A 231 3.18 4.34 -14.59
N SER A 232 2.25 4.56 -13.67
CA SER A 232 1.50 3.46 -13.08
C SER A 232 0.48 2.86 -14.07
N PRO A 233 0.05 1.59 -13.90
CA PRO A 233 -0.93 0.97 -14.79
C PRO A 233 -2.22 1.81 -14.96
N ALA A 234 -2.66 2.49 -13.89
CA ALA A 234 -3.80 3.39 -13.94
C ALA A 234 -3.53 4.65 -14.76
N GLN A 235 -2.30 5.20 -14.70
CA GLN A 235 -1.87 6.34 -15.50
C GLN A 235 -1.73 5.99 -16.99
N VAL A 236 -1.12 4.85 -17.31
CA VAL A 236 -1.02 4.31 -18.67
C VAL A 236 -2.43 4.12 -19.27
N TYR A 237 -3.35 3.52 -18.53
CA TYR A 237 -4.74 3.41 -18.95
C TYR A 237 -5.38 4.79 -19.16
N ALA A 238 -5.18 5.74 -18.25
CA ALA A 238 -5.74 7.08 -18.37
C ALA A 238 -5.22 7.83 -19.60
N ALA A 239 -3.94 7.68 -19.93
CA ALA A 239 -3.35 8.23 -21.15
C ALA A 239 -4.03 7.65 -22.40
N HIS A 240 -4.16 6.31 -22.47
CA HIS A 240 -4.86 5.64 -23.58
C HIS A 240 -6.35 6.04 -23.68
N ALA A 241 -7.05 6.12 -22.55
CA ALA A 241 -8.45 6.54 -22.50
C ALA A 241 -8.64 7.99 -22.98
N SER A 242 -7.71 8.89 -22.65
CA SER A 242 -7.74 10.27 -23.13
C SER A 242 -7.57 10.36 -24.66
N ALA A 243 -6.65 9.57 -25.23
CA ALA A 243 -6.48 9.48 -26.68
C ALA A 243 -7.72 8.87 -27.36
N GLY A 244 -8.28 7.81 -26.78
CA GLY A 244 -9.53 7.19 -27.23
C GLY A 244 -10.72 8.15 -27.20
N SER A 245 -10.80 9.02 -26.19
CA SER A 245 -11.83 10.06 -26.07
C SER A 245 -11.77 11.08 -27.20
N VAL A 246 -10.57 11.51 -27.59
CA VAL A 246 -10.37 12.44 -28.72
C VAL A 246 -10.79 11.77 -30.03
N LEU A 247 -10.41 10.51 -30.25
CA LEU A 247 -10.83 9.77 -31.43
C LEU A 247 -12.35 9.58 -31.48
N GLY A 248 -12.98 9.25 -30.34
CA GLY A 248 -14.43 9.16 -30.20
C GLY A 248 -15.13 10.48 -30.51
N ALA A 249 -14.58 11.60 -30.06
CA ALA A 249 -15.09 12.93 -30.35
C ALA A 249 -15.01 13.29 -31.85
N VAL A 250 -13.89 12.98 -32.50
CA VAL A 250 -13.72 13.16 -33.95
C VAL A 250 -14.72 12.29 -34.73
N ALA A 251 -14.87 11.02 -34.35
CA ALA A 251 -15.84 10.12 -34.98
C ALA A 251 -17.28 10.63 -34.81
N ALA A 252 -17.65 11.09 -33.61
CA ALA A 252 -18.96 11.70 -33.36
C ALA A 252 -19.18 12.97 -34.19
N LEU A 253 -18.14 13.80 -34.36
CA LEU A 253 -18.20 14.98 -35.22
C LEU A 253 -18.39 14.61 -36.69
N LEU A 254 -17.70 13.58 -37.19
CA LEU A 254 -17.83 13.12 -38.58
C LEU A 254 -19.21 12.53 -38.87
N VAL A 255 -19.76 11.75 -37.93
CA VAL A 255 -21.06 11.06 -38.07
C VAL A 255 -22.23 12.01 -37.85
N LYS A 256 -22.24 12.75 -36.74
CA LYS A 256 -23.37 13.61 -36.32
C LYS A 256 -23.25 15.05 -36.80
N ARG A 257 -22.07 15.51 -37.24
CA ARG A 257 -21.77 16.90 -37.64
C ARG A 257 -22.19 17.94 -36.60
N ASP A 258 -22.13 17.56 -35.32
CA ASP A 258 -22.54 18.39 -34.18
C ASP A 258 -21.39 18.47 -33.16
N LEU A 259 -20.97 19.70 -32.86
CA LEU A 259 -19.93 20.00 -31.87
C LEU A 259 -20.34 19.61 -30.45
N ASN A 260 -21.64 19.65 -30.11
CA ASN A 260 -22.11 19.21 -28.80
C ASN A 260 -22.04 17.69 -28.66
N ALA A 261 -22.39 16.95 -29.71
CA ALA A 261 -22.23 15.50 -29.74
C ALA A 261 -20.76 15.06 -29.65
N ALA A 262 -19.85 15.79 -30.30
CA ALA A 262 -18.41 15.56 -30.19
C ALA A 262 -17.89 15.84 -28.77
N ALA A 263 -18.35 16.93 -28.15
CA ALA A 263 -18.00 17.28 -26.77
C ALA A 263 -18.48 16.22 -25.76
N GLU A 264 -19.67 15.67 -25.94
CA GLU A 264 -20.19 14.58 -25.10
C GLU A 264 -19.42 13.27 -25.29
N ALA A 265 -19.04 12.93 -26.52
CA ALA A 265 -18.20 11.77 -26.77
C ALA A 265 -16.82 11.92 -26.10
N ALA A 266 -16.22 13.11 -26.15
CA ALA A 266 -14.96 13.40 -25.46
C ALA A 266 -15.08 13.21 -23.93
N LEU A 267 -16.15 13.72 -23.32
CA LEU A 267 -16.34 13.63 -21.87
C LEU A 267 -16.70 12.20 -21.41
N SER A 268 -17.29 11.39 -22.29
CA SER A 268 -17.67 10.01 -21.97
C SER A 268 -16.45 9.09 -21.74
N GLY A 269 -15.32 9.32 -22.41
CA GLY A 269 -14.12 8.50 -22.22
C GLY A 269 -13.19 8.98 -21.10
N SER A 270 -13.67 9.87 -20.21
CA SER A 270 -12.84 10.44 -19.14
C SER A 270 -12.37 9.37 -18.14
N PRO A 271 -11.06 9.26 -17.85
CA PRO A 271 -10.49 8.22 -16.99
C PRO A 271 -10.59 8.53 -15.49
N LYS A 272 -11.60 9.31 -15.05
CA LYS A 272 -11.71 9.79 -13.65
C LYS A 272 -11.62 8.67 -12.63
N ALA A 273 -12.34 7.57 -12.81
CA ALA A 273 -12.33 6.46 -11.87
C ALA A 273 -10.93 5.84 -11.71
N ALA A 274 -10.18 5.68 -12.80
CA ALA A 274 -8.82 5.16 -12.77
C ALA A 274 -7.85 6.10 -12.06
N ARG A 275 -8.11 7.41 -12.06
CA ARG A 275 -7.29 8.40 -11.35
C ARG A 275 -7.69 8.59 -9.90
N TYR A 276 -8.99 8.66 -9.62
CA TYR A 276 -9.51 8.98 -8.29
C TYR A 276 -9.33 7.84 -7.29
N ALA A 277 -9.47 6.57 -7.73
CA ALA A 277 -9.28 5.42 -6.83
C ALA A 277 -7.87 5.41 -6.21
N PRO A 278 -6.77 5.35 -6.99
CA PRO A 278 -5.42 5.37 -6.43
C PRO A 278 -5.11 6.68 -5.69
N ALA A 279 -5.49 7.83 -6.24
CA ALA A 279 -5.21 9.12 -5.61
C ALA A 279 -5.87 9.25 -4.23
N ALA A 280 -7.12 8.79 -4.08
CA ALA A 280 -7.82 8.80 -2.79
C ALA A 280 -7.19 7.80 -1.81
N PHE A 281 -6.82 6.60 -2.29
CA PHE A 281 -6.13 5.60 -1.46
C PHE A 281 -4.81 6.13 -0.92
N HIS A 282 -3.94 6.69 -1.78
CA HIS A 282 -2.64 7.21 -1.35
C HIS A 282 -2.76 8.43 -0.44
N ALA A 283 -3.73 9.32 -0.65
CA ALA A 283 -3.94 10.46 0.24
C ALA A 283 -4.37 10.01 1.66
N VAL A 284 -5.28 9.04 1.75
CA VAL A 284 -5.70 8.48 3.04
C VAL A 284 -4.59 7.65 3.69
N LEU A 285 -3.85 6.86 2.91
CA LEU A 285 -2.70 6.10 3.39
C LEU A 285 -1.60 7.02 3.92
N GLY A 286 -1.23 8.07 3.17
CA GLY A 286 -0.26 9.08 3.61
C GLY A 286 -0.71 9.80 4.89
N THR A 287 -2.00 10.10 5.01
CA THR A 287 -2.58 10.62 6.26
C THR A 287 -2.44 9.62 7.42
N ALA A 288 -2.71 8.34 7.18
CA ALA A 288 -2.62 7.30 8.21
C ALA A 288 -1.17 7.04 8.65
N LEU A 289 -0.23 7.02 7.69
CA LEU A 289 1.20 6.90 7.95
C LEU A 289 1.70 8.10 8.77
N ALA A 290 1.36 9.33 8.36
CA ALA A 290 1.72 10.53 9.10
C ALA A 290 1.15 10.54 10.53
N ARG A 291 -0.08 10.04 10.74
CA ARG A 291 -0.67 9.89 12.08
C ARG A 291 -0.06 8.77 12.92
N ALA A 292 0.64 7.83 12.28
CA ALA A 292 1.45 6.83 12.94
C ALA A 292 2.92 7.29 13.06
N ASP A 293 3.16 8.61 12.90
CA ASP A 293 4.46 9.23 12.98
C ASP A 293 5.48 8.62 11.99
N VAL A 294 5.01 8.24 10.78
CA VAL A 294 5.86 7.88 9.63
C VAL A 294 5.95 9.07 8.69
N LEU A 295 7.15 9.58 8.45
CA LEU A 295 7.35 10.77 7.63
C LEU A 295 7.55 10.41 6.15
N VAL A 296 6.48 10.56 5.36
CA VAL A 296 6.53 10.43 3.89
C VAL A 296 6.97 11.77 3.31
N ARG A 297 8.21 11.87 2.79
CA ARG A 297 8.75 13.09 2.17
C ARG A 297 8.27 13.30 0.75
N ASP A 298 8.22 12.24 -0.05
CA ASP A 298 7.77 12.28 -1.45
C ASP A 298 6.47 11.48 -1.65
N PRO A 299 5.29 12.14 -1.66
CA PRO A 299 4.02 11.48 -1.92
C PRO A 299 3.89 10.87 -3.31
N GLU A 300 4.65 11.32 -4.31
CA GLU A 300 4.60 10.73 -5.66
C GLU A 300 5.29 9.36 -5.65
N ARG A 301 6.37 9.19 -4.86
CA ARG A 301 7.03 7.89 -4.65
C ARG A 301 6.15 6.90 -3.90
N LEU A 302 5.39 7.38 -2.91
CA LEU A 302 4.39 6.56 -2.22
C LEU A 302 3.32 6.01 -3.18
N ARG A 303 3.01 6.71 -4.27
CA ARG A 303 2.05 6.24 -5.28
C ARG A 303 2.59 5.07 -6.10
N GLN A 304 3.90 4.87 -6.15
CA GLN A 304 4.51 3.75 -6.85
C GLN A 304 4.45 2.43 -6.07
N LEU A 305 3.87 2.42 -4.85
CA LEU A 305 3.65 1.17 -4.10
C LEU A 305 2.84 0.14 -4.88
N GLU A 306 1.91 0.54 -5.75
CA GLU A 306 1.18 -0.42 -6.58
C GLU A 306 2.09 -1.15 -7.58
N MET A 307 3.24 -0.56 -7.92
CA MET A 307 4.23 -1.06 -8.87
C MET A 307 5.37 -1.83 -8.19
N ALA A 308 5.40 -1.91 -6.86
CA ALA A 308 6.50 -2.54 -6.13
C ALA A 308 6.67 -3.99 -6.60
N GLY A 309 7.86 -4.37 -7.09
CA GLY A 309 8.16 -5.72 -7.55
C GLY A 309 9.19 -6.44 -6.69
N THR A 310 10.16 -5.68 -6.18
CA THR A 310 11.30 -6.21 -5.44
C THR A 310 11.51 -5.41 -4.15
N LEU A 311 11.80 -6.11 -3.06
CA LEU A 311 12.21 -5.53 -1.78
C LEU A 311 13.67 -5.90 -1.52
N LEU A 312 14.55 -4.91 -1.51
CA LEU A 312 15.95 -5.04 -1.12
C LEU A 312 16.12 -4.63 0.34
N LEU A 313 16.57 -5.57 1.19
CA LEU A 313 16.82 -5.34 2.61
C LEU A 313 18.33 -5.32 2.86
N HIS A 314 18.84 -4.19 3.34
CA HIS A 314 20.20 -4.07 3.83
C HIS A 314 20.29 -4.63 5.26
N PRO A 315 21.39 -5.27 5.69
CA PRO A 315 21.45 -5.95 6.98
C PRO A 315 21.33 -4.98 8.15
N SER A 316 21.76 -3.72 7.96
CA SER A 316 21.64 -2.70 8.99
C SER A 316 20.18 -2.40 9.38
N ALA A 317 19.21 -2.63 8.48
CA ALA A 317 17.79 -2.49 8.77
C ALA A 317 17.20 -3.67 9.58
N LEU A 318 17.83 -4.84 9.52
CA LEU A 318 17.32 -6.08 10.11
C LEU A 318 18.05 -6.49 11.39
N ARG A 319 18.92 -5.62 11.91
CA ARG A 319 19.72 -5.89 13.11
C ARG A 319 19.43 -4.87 14.19
N THR A 320 19.47 -5.29 15.44
CA THR A 320 19.49 -4.42 16.61
C THR A 320 20.90 -3.89 16.86
N ASP A 321 21.06 -2.90 17.74
CA ASP A 321 22.40 -2.46 18.19
C ASP A 321 23.26 -3.57 18.79
N GLY A 322 22.63 -4.57 19.42
CA GLY A 322 23.32 -5.77 19.94
C GLY A 322 23.84 -6.71 18.85
N GLY A 323 23.63 -6.38 17.57
CA GLY A 323 24.07 -7.18 16.43
C GLY A 323 23.17 -8.39 16.14
N LEU A 324 22.15 -8.63 16.96
CA LEU A 324 21.14 -9.68 16.80
C LEU A 324 20.07 -9.26 15.78
N PRO A 325 19.39 -10.23 15.12
CA PRO A 325 18.25 -9.94 14.25
C PRO A 325 17.15 -9.15 14.96
N ASP A 326 16.55 -8.20 14.24
CA ASP A 326 15.43 -7.42 14.72
C ASP A 326 14.17 -8.31 14.87
N PRO A 327 13.44 -8.24 16.00
CA PRO A 327 12.21 -9.02 16.23
C PRO A 327 11.10 -8.85 15.18
N TRP A 328 11.15 -7.80 14.36
CA TRP A 328 10.19 -7.56 13.26
C TRP A 328 10.60 -8.17 11.92
N THR A 329 11.81 -8.74 11.82
CA THR A 329 12.37 -9.24 10.56
C THR A 329 11.42 -10.22 9.88
N GLU A 330 10.91 -11.23 10.59
CA GLU A 330 10.00 -12.23 10.04
C GLU A 330 8.66 -11.62 9.61
N ALA A 331 8.11 -10.71 10.41
CA ALA A 331 6.87 -10.01 10.08
C ALA A 331 6.98 -9.18 8.79
N VAL A 332 8.12 -8.51 8.58
CA VAL A 332 8.43 -7.74 7.37
C VAL A 332 8.57 -8.66 6.16
N LEU A 333 9.31 -9.77 6.29
CA LEU A 333 9.45 -10.77 5.22
C LEU A 333 8.10 -11.38 4.82
N ASP A 334 7.24 -11.64 5.80
CA ASP A 334 5.89 -12.14 5.53
C ASP A 334 4.97 -11.09 4.91
N ALA A 335 5.10 -9.82 5.31
CA ALA A 335 4.40 -8.72 4.64
C ALA A 335 4.85 -8.58 3.18
N ALA A 336 6.15 -8.68 2.90
CA ALA A 336 6.71 -8.68 1.55
C ALA A 336 6.17 -9.85 0.71
N ARG A 337 6.11 -11.04 1.30
CA ARG A 337 5.56 -12.24 0.65
C ARG A 337 4.07 -12.13 0.35
N ARG A 338 3.27 -11.62 1.31
CA ARG A 338 1.85 -11.32 1.09
C ARG A 338 1.65 -10.27 -0.01
N ALA A 339 2.59 -9.34 -0.13
CA ALA A 339 2.69 -8.37 -1.21
C ALA A 339 3.23 -8.96 -2.53
N ARG A 340 3.61 -10.24 -2.57
CA ARG A 340 4.22 -10.91 -3.73
C ARG A 340 5.44 -10.14 -4.27
N LEU A 341 6.29 -9.68 -3.36
CA LEU A 341 7.56 -9.05 -3.72
C LEU A 341 8.64 -10.11 -3.80
N ARG A 342 9.56 -9.96 -4.76
CA ARG A 342 10.85 -10.65 -4.75
C ARG A 342 11.68 -10.07 -3.61
N VAL A 343 12.03 -10.86 -2.61
CA VAL A 343 12.83 -10.44 -1.47
C VAL A 343 14.31 -10.70 -1.77
N VAL A 344 15.09 -9.63 -1.76
CA VAL A 344 16.54 -9.67 -1.92
C VAL A 344 17.18 -9.22 -0.62
N LEU A 345 18.03 -10.06 -0.04
CA LEU A 345 18.74 -9.79 1.19
C LEU A 345 20.24 -9.62 0.88
N VAL A 346 20.87 -8.62 1.45
CA VAL A 346 22.34 -8.54 1.43
C VAL A 346 22.89 -9.48 2.51
N ASP A 347 23.94 -10.23 2.17
CA ASP A 347 24.51 -11.28 3.02
C ASP A 347 25.03 -10.73 4.37
N ASP A 348 24.65 -11.36 5.47
CA ASP A 348 25.15 -11.04 6.81
C ASP A 348 25.07 -12.30 7.69
N PRO A 349 26.18 -12.70 8.36
CA PRO A 349 26.19 -13.89 9.22
C PRO A 349 25.13 -13.90 10.33
N ALA A 350 24.75 -12.73 10.85
CA ALA A 350 23.71 -12.62 11.87
C ALA A 350 22.32 -12.97 11.32
N LEU A 351 22.12 -12.91 10.00
CA LEU A 351 20.85 -13.13 9.32
C LEU A 351 20.78 -14.47 8.59
N GLU A 352 21.70 -15.39 8.86
CA GLU A 352 21.77 -16.72 8.21
C GLU A 352 20.45 -17.49 8.32
N ASP A 353 19.77 -17.42 9.47
CA ASP A 353 18.46 -18.06 9.69
C ASP A 353 17.34 -17.49 8.79
N PHE A 354 17.52 -16.28 8.26
CA PHE A 354 16.59 -15.59 7.35
C PHE A 354 17.02 -15.67 5.88
N ALA A 355 18.24 -16.12 5.56
CA ALA A 355 18.69 -16.30 4.18
C ALA A 355 17.78 -17.27 3.38
N PRO A 356 17.32 -18.42 3.93
CA PRO A 356 16.32 -19.25 3.26
C PRO A 356 14.98 -18.54 3.09
N LEU A 357 14.75 -17.45 3.83
CA LEU A 357 13.54 -16.65 3.72
C LEU A 357 13.59 -15.60 2.58
N ALA A 358 14.74 -15.37 1.97
CA ALA A 358 14.88 -14.49 0.81
C ALA A 358 14.80 -15.29 -0.51
N ASP A 359 14.36 -14.64 -1.58
CA ASP A 359 14.42 -15.21 -2.93
C ASP A 359 15.84 -15.16 -3.51
N GLN A 360 16.63 -14.19 -3.06
CA GLN A 360 18.03 -14.02 -3.43
C GLN A 360 18.84 -13.42 -2.27
N VAL A 361 20.04 -13.93 -2.07
CA VAL A 361 21.05 -13.35 -1.18
C VAL A 361 22.20 -12.79 -2.01
N VAL A 362 22.63 -11.56 -1.73
CA VAL A 362 23.67 -10.84 -2.49
C VAL A 362 24.89 -10.58 -1.62
N ASP A 363 26.09 -10.81 -2.16
CA ASP A 363 27.36 -10.59 -1.45
C ASP A 363 27.49 -9.14 -0.93
N ALA A 364 27.75 -9.00 0.38
CA ALA A 364 27.90 -7.71 1.06
C ALA A 364 29.10 -6.87 0.59
N ARG A 365 30.04 -7.46 -0.16
CA ARG A 365 31.17 -6.73 -0.76
C ARG A 365 30.78 -5.95 -2.01
N ARG A 366 29.60 -6.21 -2.59
CA ARG A 366 29.10 -5.46 -3.74
C ARG A 366 28.51 -4.13 -3.27
N PRO A 367 28.87 -3.01 -3.92
CA PRO A 367 28.22 -1.73 -3.66
C PRO A 367 26.70 -1.82 -3.78
N LEU A 368 25.98 -1.19 -2.84
CA LEU A 368 24.53 -1.31 -2.75
C LEU A 368 23.83 -0.67 -3.95
N ASP A 369 24.36 0.43 -4.48
CA ASP A 369 23.89 1.08 -5.71
C ASP A 369 24.01 0.18 -6.93
N ASP A 370 25.13 -0.53 -7.09
CA ASP A 370 25.32 -1.53 -8.16
C ASP A 370 24.29 -2.67 -8.06
N VAL A 371 23.95 -3.10 -6.84
CA VAL A 371 22.90 -4.11 -6.61
C VAL A 371 21.54 -3.57 -7.03
N VAL A 372 21.20 -2.35 -6.61
CA VAL A 372 19.94 -1.70 -6.98
C VAL A 372 19.83 -1.50 -8.49
N HIS A 373 20.89 -1.03 -9.14
CA HIS A 373 20.94 -0.88 -10.60
C HIS A 373 20.76 -2.21 -11.33
N ALA A 374 21.41 -3.29 -10.86
CA ALA A 374 21.23 -4.62 -11.43
C ALA A 374 19.78 -5.11 -11.30
N LEU A 375 19.16 -4.97 -10.11
CA LEU A 375 17.77 -5.37 -9.89
C LEU A 375 16.78 -4.59 -10.75
N ARG A 376 17.00 -3.28 -10.91
CA ARG A 376 16.18 -2.43 -11.80
C ARG A 376 16.32 -2.86 -13.26
N GLY A 377 17.54 -3.19 -13.70
CA GLY A 377 17.79 -3.71 -15.05
C GLY A 377 17.16 -5.09 -15.30
N GLU A 378 17.19 -5.99 -14.31
CA GLU A 378 16.49 -7.29 -14.38
C GLU A 378 14.98 -7.12 -14.55
N LEU A 379 14.37 -6.23 -13.75
CA LEU A 379 12.93 -5.93 -13.86
C LEU A 379 12.61 -5.32 -15.23
N GLU A 380 13.41 -4.38 -15.72
CA GLU A 380 13.23 -3.79 -17.05
C GLU A 380 13.32 -4.83 -18.17
N ALA A 381 14.26 -5.78 -18.08
CA ALA A 381 14.38 -6.87 -19.06
C ALA A 381 13.18 -7.81 -19.03
N GLU A 382 12.73 -8.23 -17.83
CA GLU A 382 11.54 -9.06 -17.65
C GLU A 382 10.27 -8.34 -18.14
N ASP A 383 10.15 -7.03 -17.91
CA ASP A 383 9.00 -6.23 -18.33
C ASP A 383 8.94 -6.14 -19.87
N VAL A 384 10.10 -6.05 -20.54
CA VAL A 384 10.22 -6.08 -22.02
C VAL A 384 9.85 -7.47 -22.59
N GLU A 385 10.31 -8.55 -21.97
CA GLU A 385 9.99 -9.93 -22.39
C GLU A 385 8.49 -10.25 -22.28
N ASN A 386 7.81 -9.69 -21.27
CA ASN A 386 6.37 -9.81 -21.10
C ASN A 386 5.55 -9.01 -22.15
N GLY A 387 6.22 -8.28 -23.05
CA GLY A 387 5.64 -7.58 -24.19
C GLY A 387 5.06 -6.21 -23.86
N ALA A 388 4.40 -5.58 -24.84
CA ALA A 388 3.81 -4.21 -24.76
C ALA A 388 2.63 -4.05 -23.75
N GLY A 389 2.60 -4.86 -22.69
CA GLY A 389 1.70 -4.79 -21.56
C GLY A 389 2.30 -5.34 -20.26
N GLY A 390 3.64 -5.48 -20.16
CA GLY A 390 4.32 -5.70 -18.89
C GLY A 390 4.12 -4.51 -17.96
N GLU A 391 3.72 -4.77 -16.71
CA GLU A 391 3.59 -3.72 -15.70
C GLU A 391 4.99 -3.32 -15.25
N GLU A 392 5.39 -2.07 -15.49
CA GLU A 392 6.67 -1.56 -15.00
C GLU A 392 6.76 -1.76 -13.48
N ARG A 393 7.79 -2.47 -13.03
CA ARG A 393 8.00 -2.78 -11.60
C ARG A 393 9.07 -1.91 -10.96
N VAL A 394 8.92 -1.59 -9.68
CA VAL A 394 9.87 -0.75 -8.93
C VAL A 394 10.57 -1.52 -7.80
N VAL A 395 11.78 -1.07 -7.45
CA VAL A 395 12.58 -1.60 -6.34
C VAL A 395 12.40 -0.73 -5.09
N ILE A 396 11.98 -1.35 -3.98
CA ILE A 396 11.98 -0.75 -2.65
C ILE A 396 13.29 -1.13 -1.95
N THR A 397 14.07 -0.15 -1.52
CA THR A 397 15.30 -0.39 -0.73
C THR A 397 15.10 0.10 0.69
N VAL A 398 15.38 -0.77 1.66
CA VAL A 398 15.28 -0.47 3.10
C VAL A 398 16.66 -0.58 3.74
N ALA A 399 17.09 0.49 4.41
CA ALA A 399 18.35 0.50 5.16
C ALA A 399 18.23 1.34 6.44
N ARG A 400 19.10 1.07 7.42
CA ARG A 400 19.33 1.92 8.59
C ARG A 400 20.78 2.43 8.58
N PRO A 401 21.09 3.54 7.89
CA PRO A 401 22.44 4.08 7.92
C PRO A 401 22.75 4.66 9.29
N ARG A 402 23.92 4.36 9.87
CA ARG A 402 24.30 4.83 11.22
C ARG A 402 25.41 5.88 11.20
N ALA A 403 26.19 5.95 10.12
CA ALA A 403 27.30 6.90 10.00
C ALA A 403 27.39 7.57 8.62
N LEU A 404 27.97 8.78 8.59
CA LEU A 404 28.29 9.52 7.35
C LEU A 404 29.28 8.76 6.43
N ALA A 405 30.06 7.83 7.00
CA ALA A 405 31.03 7.03 6.26
C ALA A 405 30.39 5.89 5.46
N GLU A 406 29.10 5.59 5.66
CA GLU A 406 28.35 4.57 4.91
C GLU A 406 27.89 5.10 3.54
N THR A 407 28.81 5.70 2.78
CA THR A 407 28.51 6.33 1.48
C THR A 407 27.89 5.37 0.47
N ASP A 408 28.25 4.08 0.55
CA ASP A 408 27.69 3.03 -0.28
C ASP A 408 26.20 2.77 0.01
N VAL A 409 25.81 2.70 1.28
CA VAL A 409 24.41 2.52 1.69
C VAL A 409 23.57 3.72 1.27
N LEU A 410 24.12 4.93 1.42
CA LEU A 410 23.47 6.18 0.99
C LEU A 410 23.30 6.22 -0.54
N ALA A 411 24.31 5.82 -1.30
CA ALA A 411 24.22 5.72 -2.76
C ALA A 411 23.17 4.69 -3.20
N GLY A 412 23.08 3.55 -2.51
CA GLY A 412 22.06 2.54 -2.75
C GLY A 412 20.64 3.02 -2.48
N LEU A 413 20.42 3.79 -1.41
CA LEU A 413 19.14 4.46 -1.16
C LEU A 413 18.80 5.47 -2.26
N ASP A 414 19.77 6.28 -2.69
CA ASP A 414 19.56 7.27 -3.75
C ASP A 414 19.29 6.64 -5.14
N ALA A 415 19.86 5.46 -5.42
CA ALA A 415 19.63 4.70 -6.65
C ALA A 415 18.27 3.98 -6.69
N ALA A 416 17.62 3.79 -5.54
CA ALA A 416 16.35 3.07 -5.39
C ALA A 416 15.16 3.84 -5.98
N ASP A 417 14.17 3.11 -6.51
CA ASP A 417 12.92 3.73 -6.97
C ASP A 417 12.09 4.23 -5.80
N ILE A 418 12.06 3.49 -4.68
CA ILE A 418 11.50 3.90 -3.39
C ILE A 418 12.55 3.64 -2.30
N ALA A 419 13.01 4.70 -1.64
CA ALA A 419 13.99 4.66 -0.57
C ALA A 419 13.32 4.79 0.79
N VAL A 420 13.51 3.79 1.65
CA VAL A 420 13.01 3.77 3.03
C VAL A 420 14.19 3.76 3.99
N ALA A 421 14.32 4.81 4.78
CA ALA A 421 15.36 4.92 5.81
C ALA A 421 14.75 4.69 7.20
N LEU A 422 15.28 3.71 7.92
CA LEU A 422 14.98 3.57 9.35
C LEU A 422 15.73 4.69 10.09
N THR A 423 14.96 5.54 10.78
CA THR A 423 15.48 6.74 11.45
C THR A 423 15.15 6.73 12.95
N ASP A 424 15.03 5.52 13.49
CA ASP A 424 14.98 5.30 14.92
C ASP A 424 16.20 5.92 15.63
N LEU A 425 16.22 5.84 16.96
CA LEU A 425 17.31 6.43 17.76
C LEU A 425 18.68 5.87 17.37
N GLU A 426 18.73 4.66 16.79
CA GLU A 426 19.95 4.00 16.30
C GLU A 426 20.39 4.49 14.91
N GLY A 427 19.46 5.01 14.09
CA GLY A 427 19.69 5.43 12.71
C GLY A 427 19.93 6.93 12.55
N ALA A 428 20.64 7.29 11.48
CA ALA A 428 20.77 8.66 11.02
C ALA A 428 19.47 9.15 10.33
N VAL A 429 19.27 10.46 10.29
CA VAL A 429 18.15 11.09 9.58
C VAL A 429 18.56 11.36 8.14
N ILE A 430 18.06 10.55 7.20
CA ILE A 430 18.47 10.58 5.79
C ILE A 430 17.45 11.38 4.95
N TRP A 431 17.68 12.67 4.74
CA TRP A 431 16.72 13.53 4.04
C TRP A 431 16.60 13.23 2.52
N GLY A 432 17.51 12.42 1.98
CA GLY A 432 17.42 11.88 0.60
C GLY A 432 16.42 10.74 0.43
N ALA A 433 16.01 10.08 1.52
CA ALA A 433 15.04 9.00 1.46
C ALA A 433 13.60 9.53 1.26
N ASP A 434 12.75 8.73 0.59
CA ASP A 434 11.37 9.12 0.31
C ASP A 434 10.46 8.93 1.54
N ILE A 435 10.80 7.96 2.39
CA ILE A 435 10.07 7.60 3.61
C ILE A 435 11.07 7.45 4.75
N LEU A 436 10.85 8.19 5.83
CA LEU A 436 11.56 8.01 7.09
C LEU A 436 10.67 7.22 8.05
N ALA A 437 11.25 6.19 8.66
CA ALA A 437 10.60 5.25 9.58
C ALA A 437 11.18 5.41 11.00
N PRO A 438 10.66 6.32 11.85
CA PRO A 438 11.18 6.58 13.19
C PRO A 438 11.02 5.39 14.16
N HIS A 439 10.08 4.48 13.90
CA HIS A 439 9.90 3.29 14.73
C HIS A 439 10.59 2.05 14.16
N GLY A 440 11.40 2.20 13.09
CA GLY A 440 12.14 1.11 12.47
C GLY A 440 11.27 0.18 11.61
N LEU A 441 11.50 -1.13 11.71
CA LEU A 441 10.79 -2.16 10.91
C LEU A 441 9.25 -2.23 11.08
N PRO A 442 8.63 -1.89 12.23
CA PRO A 442 7.16 -1.77 12.29
C PRO A 442 6.57 -0.84 11.21
N ASP A 443 7.26 0.25 10.90
CA ASP A 443 6.79 1.21 9.89
C ASP A 443 6.95 0.65 8.47
N VAL A 444 8.04 -0.10 8.24
CA VAL A 444 8.24 -0.86 6.99
C VAL A 444 7.15 -1.90 6.82
N TRP A 445 6.81 -2.65 7.88
CA TRP A 445 5.71 -3.60 7.86
C TRP A 445 4.39 -2.92 7.44
N ARG A 446 4.06 -1.76 8.04
CA ARG A 446 2.85 -0.99 7.68
C ARG A 446 2.86 -0.63 6.20
N LEU A 447 3.99 -0.14 5.68
CA LEU A 447 4.15 0.20 4.27
C LEU A 447 3.89 -1.01 3.35
N LEU A 448 4.52 -2.14 3.65
CA LEU A 448 4.41 -3.36 2.85
C LEU A 448 2.98 -3.93 2.86
N THR A 449 2.27 -3.85 3.99
CA THR A 449 0.87 -4.28 4.06
C THR A 449 -0.08 -3.46 3.18
N ALA A 450 0.32 -2.26 2.77
CA ALA A 450 -0.48 -1.40 1.88
C ALA A 450 -0.39 -1.83 0.40
N ILE A 451 0.67 -2.52 -0.01
CA ILE A 451 0.95 -2.86 -1.42
C ILE A 451 -0.16 -3.71 -2.06
N PRO A 452 -0.66 -4.82 -1.46
CA PRO A 452 -1.77 -5.57 -2.03
C PRO A 452 -3.02 -4.72 -2.24
N ALA A 453 -3.33 -3.83 -1.30
CA ALA A 453 -4.48 -2.94 -1.38
C ALA A 453 -4.31 -1.89 -2.47
N ALA A 454 -3.10 -1.32 -2.62
CA ALA A 454 -2.77 -0.37 -3.69
C ALA A 454 -3.03 -0.99 -5.08
N ARG A 455 -2.50 -2.20 -5.34
CA ARG A 455 -2.74 -2.94 -6.59
C ARG A 455 -4.22 -3.23 -6.84
N ALA A 456 -4.95 -3.64 -5.81
CA ALA A 456 -6.38 -3.89 -5.90
C ALA A 456 -7.19 -2.62 -6.21
N VAL A 457 -6.78 -1.47 -5.67
CA VAL A 457 -7.39 -0.16 -5.94
C VAL A 457 -7.09 0.30 -7.38
N GLY A 458 -5.85 0.18 -7.84
CA GLY A 458 -5.47 0.50 -9.22
C GLY A 458 -6.26 -0.31 -10.25
N SER A 459 -6.26 -1.63 -10.10
CA SER A 459 -6.99 -2.55 -10.99
C SER A 459 -8.51 -2.29 -11.00
N ARG A 460 -9.15 -2.19 -9.82
CA ARG A 460 -10.59 -1.89 -9.72
C ARG A 460 -10.95 -0.51 -10.27
N GLY A 461 -10.10 0.49 -10.06
CA GLY A 461 -10.25 1.83 -10.64
C GLY A 461 -10.27 1.82 -12.17
N GLN A 462 -9.39 1.03 -12.79
CA GLN A 462 -9.36 0.85 -14.24
C GLN A 462 -10.62 0.15 -14.77
N ILE A 463 -11.08 -0.91 -14.09
CA ILE A 463 -12.32 -1.61 -14.44
C ILE A 463 -13.49 -0.63 -14.42
N LEU A 464 -13.67 0.10 -13.31
CA LEU A 464 -14.74 1.11 -13.18
C LEU A 464 -14.66 2.21 -14.25
N ALA A 465 -13.45 2.64 -14.62
CA ALA A 465 -13.27 3.64 -15.68
C ALA A 465 -13.68 3.09 -17.06
N ARG A 466 -13.26 1.88 -17.42
CA ARG A 466 -13.65 1.23 -18.68
C ARG A 466 -15.16 1.02 -18.75
N SER A 467 -15.74 0.51 -17.67
CA SER A 467 -17.19 0.30 -17.52
C SER A 467 -17.96 1.62 -17.66
N GLY A 468 -17.56 2.66 -16.92
CA GLY A 468 -18.18 3.97 -16.97
C GLY A 468 -18.10 4.61 -18.35
N ALA A 469 -16.94 4.52 -19.01
CA ALA A 469 -16.73 5.05 -20.34
C ALA A 469 -17.56 4.33 -21.40
N ALA A 470 -17.61 3.00 -21.36
CA ALA A 470 -18.43 2.21 -22.26
C ALA A 470 -19.93 2.55 -22.12
N LEU A 471 -20.44 2.58 -20.89
CA LEU A 471 -21.86 2.88 -20.62
C LEU A 471 -22.23 4.33 -20.95
N SER A 472 -21.35 5.30 -20.66
CA SER A 472 -21.58 6.71 -21.05
C SER A 472 -21.51 6.88 -22.57
N GLY A 473 -20.58 6.21 -23.25
CA GLY A 473 -20.51 6.19 -24.71
C GLY A 473 -21.80 5.68 -25.35
N LEU A 474 -22.39 4.61 -24.79
CA LEU A 474 -23.69 4.07 -25.22
C LEU A 474 -24.83 5.10 -25.03
N LEU A 475 -24.90 5.75 -23.86
CA LEU A 475 -25.91 6.80 -23.60
C LEU A 475 -25.79 7.97 -24.59
N VAL A 476 -24.57 8.39 -24.91
CA VAL A 476 -24.30 9.47 -25.88
C VAL A 476 -24.62 9.03 -27.31
N ALA A 477 -24.36 7.77 -27.65
CA ALA A 477 -24.65 7.22 -28.97
C ALA A 477 -26.16 7.21 -29.26
N ILE A 478 -26.95 6.70 -28.31
CA ILE A 478 -28.40 6.53 -28.45
C ILE A 478 -29.11 7.89 -28.53
N GLY A 479 -28.62 8.91 -27.81
CA GLY A 479 -29.28 10.21 -27.69
C GLY A 479 -30.66 10.10 -27.04
N GLU A 480 -31.17 11.16 -26.42
CA GLU A 480 -32.53 11.08 -25.87
C GLU A 480 -33.54 10.79 -27.00
N ALA A 481 -34.18 9.62 -26.88
CA ALA A 481 -35.42 9.32 -27.56
C ALA A 481 -36.43 10.42 -27.23
N ARG A 482 -36.56 11.36 -28.16
CA ARG A 482 -37.70 12.26 -28.40
C ARG A 482 -38.91 11.97 -27.47
N ARG A 483 -38.94 12.54 -26.26
CA ARG A 483 -40.18 12.58 -25.45
C ARG A 483 -40.36 13.88 -24.67
N SER A 484 -41.46 14.52 -25.02
CA SER A 484 -42.28 15.50 -24.31
C SER A 484 -41.71 16.92 -24.12
N ARG A 485 -42.10 17.81 -25.03
CA ARG A 485 -42.30 19.23 -24.75
C ARG A 485 -43.12 19.37 -23.45
N GLY A 486 -42.48 19.71 -22.32
CA GLY A 486 -43.22 20.19 -21.15
C GLY A 486 -42.66 19.85 -19.77
N ARG A 487 -41.80 18.85 -19.61
CA ARG A 487 -41.17 18.54 -18.30
C ARG A 487 -39.66 18.65 -18.43
N ARG A 488 -39.10 19.77 -17.96
CA ARG A 488 -37.65 19.95 -17.79
C ARG A 488 -37.15 18.78 -16.93
N SER A 489 -36.10 18.09 -17.37
CA SER A 489 -35.43 17.08 -16.54
C SER A 489 -35.02 17.73 -15.22
N VAL A 490 -35.22 17.02 -14.12
CA VAL A 490 -34.95 17.53 -12.77
C VAL A 490 -33.44 17.73 -12.53
N MET A 491 -32.57 17.15 -13.36
CA MET A 491 -31.13 17.44 -13.37
C MET A 491 -30.55 17.46 -14.80
N PRO A 492 -29.96 18.57 -15.28
CA PRO A 492 -29.11 18.58 -16.47
C PRO A 492 -27.79 17.86 -16.17
N GLY A 493 -27.37 16.90 -17.01
CA GLY A 493 -26.03 16.25 -16.89
C GLY A 493 -25.99 14.72 -16.85
N MET A 494 -27.13 14.02 -16.89
CA MET A 494 -27.17 12.54 -16.78
C MET A 494 -26.45 11.75 -17.88
N ARG A 495 -25.99 12.40 -18.97
CA ARG A 495 -25.27 11.73 -20.08
C ARG A 495 -23.92 11.15 -19.66
N HIS A 496 -23.34 11.65 -18.57
CA HIS A 496 -22.09 11.16 -17.96
C HIS A 496 -22.30 10.50 -16.60
N ALA A 497 -23.55 10.20 -16.23
CA ALA A 497 -23.86 9.57 -14.95
C ALA A 497 -23.05 8.29 -14.70
N PRO A 498 -22.80 7.39 -15.68
CA PRO A 498 -21.97 6.21 -15.44
C PRO A 498 -20.50 6.53 -15.12
N VAL A 499 -19.92 7.55 -15.77
CA VAL A 499 -18.53 7.98 -15.54
C VAL A 499 -18.40 8.62 -14.17
N ASP A 500 -19.29 9.55 -13.84
CA ASP A 500 -19.26 10.23 -12.53
C ASP A 500 -19.61 9.27 -11.38
N THR A 501 -20.53 8.31 -11.58
CA THR A 501 -20.83 7.26 -10.60
C THR A 501 -19.66 6.31 -10.43
N GLY A 502 -19.03 5.90 -11.53
CA GLY A 502 -17.81 5.08 -11.49
C GLY A 502 -16.69 5.79 -10.74
N ALA A 503 -16.52 7.10 -10.96
CA ALA A 503 -15.55 7.93 -10.26
C ALA A 503 -15.86 8.08 -8.75
N LEU A 504 -17.13 8.26 -8.38
CA LEU A 504 -17.58 8.29 -6.99
C LEU A 504 -17.30 6.96 -6.28
N THR A 505 -17.69 5.84 -6.91
CA THR A 505 -17.45 4.49 -6.37
C THR A 505 -15.97 4.20 -6.24
N ALA A 506 -15.16 4.58 -7.24
CA ALA A 506 -13.71 4.43 -7.21
C ALA A 506 -13.08 5.23 -6.07
N LEU A 507 -13.48 6.49 -5.88
CA LEU A 507 -13.03 7.34 -4.78
C LEU A 507 -13.39 6.72 -3.43
N ALA A 508 -14.66 6.32 -3.24
CA ALA A 508 -15.13 5.70 -2.00
C ALA A 508 -14.41 4.37 -1.70
N TYR A 509 -14.17 3.56 -2.73
CA TYR A 509 -13.42 2.31 -2.60
C TYR A 509 -11.96 2.56 -2.21
N GLY A 510 -11.29 3.55 -2.81
CA GLY A 510 -9.92 3.94 -2.46
C GLY A 510 -9.81 4.37 -0.99
N VAL A 511 -10.74 5.21 -0.52
CA VAL A 511 -10.82 5.62 0.90
C VAL A 511 -11.03 4.42 1.82
N TRP A 512 -12.01 3.57 1.51
CA TRP A 512 -12.32 2.40 2.34
C TRP A 512 -11.16 1.41 2.41
N ALA A 513 -10.50 1.12 1.29
CA ALA A 513 -9.35 0.23 1.22
C ALA A 513 -8.17 0.77 2.04
N ALA A 514 -7.89 2.07 1.97
CA ALA A 514 -6.83 2.70 2.76
C ALA A 514 -7.14 2.67 4.27
N LEU A 515 -8.39 2.96 4.66
CA LEU A 515 -8.82 2.87 6.07
C LEU A 515 -8.73 1.43 6.60
N LYS A 516 -9.03 0.43 5.77
CA LYS A 516 -8.87 -0.98 6.13
C LYS A 516 -7.41 -1.34 6.39
N VAL A 517 -6.48 -0.82 5.59
CA VAL A 517 -5.03 -0.98 5.82
C VAL A 517 -4.59 -0.24 7.08
N ALA A 518 -5.03 1.01 7.26
CA ALA A 518 -4.71 1.81 8.44
C ALA A 518 -5.20 1.18 9.76
N ALA A 519 -6.33 0.46 9.72
CA ALA A 519 -6.87 -0.26 10.86
C ALA A 519 -6.23 -1.64 11.10
N ALA A 520 -5.31 -2.08 10.23
CA ALA A 520 -4.60 -3.34 10.41
C ALA A 520 -3.74 -3.27 11.68
N ARG A 521 -3.90 -4.25 12.57
CA ARG A 521 -3.07 -4.37 13.76
C ARG A 521 -1.74 -4.99 13.39
N ALA A 522 -0.67 -4.36 13.84
CA ALA A 522 0.65 -4.90 13.67
C ALA A 522 0.78 -6.22 14.45
N PRO A 523 1.44 -7.24 13.90
CA PRO A 523 1.75 -8.46 14.63
C PRO A 523 2.65 -8.11 15.81
N HIS A 524 2.63 -8.94 16.86
CA HIS A 524 3.60 -8.80 17.93
C HIS A 524 4.97 -9.20 17.39
N PRO A 525 6.03 -8.39 17.63
CA PRO A 525 7.38 -8.78 17.27
C PRO A 525 7.80 -10.02 18.04
N HIS A 526 8.50 -10.94 17.36
CA HIS A 526 9.03 -12.14 17.97
C HIS A 526 10.49 -12.31 17.55
N ALA A 527 11.40 -12.25 18.52
CA ALA A 527 12.81 -12.54 18.25
C ALA A 527 12.96 -14.04 17.96
N ARG A 528 13.66 -14.39 16.87
CA ARG A 528 14.02 -15.79 16.61
C ARG A 528 15.17 -16.18 17.54
N VAL A 529 14.83 -16.72 18.70
CA VAL A 529 15.81 -17.15 19.70
C VAL A 529 16.37 -18.51 19.30
N ARG A 530 17.69 -18.67 19.38
CA ARG A 530 18.37 -19.94 19.14
C ARG A 530 18.33 -20.84 20.37
N TRP A 531 17.14 -21.32 20.74
CA TRP A 531 16.91 -22.13 21.95
C TRP A 531 17.81 -23.37 22.07
N HIS A 532 18.21 -23.93 20.93
CA HIS A 532 19.09 -25.08 20.81
C HIS A 532 20.55 -24.80 21.20
N GLU A 533 20.99 -23.54 21.22
CA GLU A 533 22.32 -23.13 21.66
C GLU A 533 22.38 -22.90 23.17
N LEU A 534 21.23 -22.77 23.83
CA LEU A 534 21.12 -22.50 25.27
C LEU A 534 21.14 -23.81 26.07
N ASP A 535 21.74 -23.75 27.25
CA ASP A 535 21.58 -24.80 28.26
C ASP A 535 20.15 -24.78 28.84
N PRO A 536 19.66 -25.90 29.40
CA PRO A 536 18.26 -26.03 29.84
C PRO A 536 17.85 -24.95 30.87
N ASP A 537 18.72 -24.68 31.85
CA ASP A 537 18.45 -23.70 32.90
C ASP A 537 18.41 -22.27 32.33
N GLU A 538 19.29 -21.96 31.37
CA GLU A 538 19.32 -20.66 30.68
C GLU A 538 18.08 -20.46 29.81
N ALA A 539 17.58 -21.52 29.16
CA ALA A 539 16.35 -21.46 28.39
C ALA A 539 15.13 -21.17 29.27
N VAL A 540 15.02 -21.82 30.43
CA VAL A 540 13.96 -21.55 31.41
C VAL A 540 14.07 -20.13 31.96
N GLU A 541 15.26 -19.72 32.41
CA GLU A 541 15.47 -18.38 32.96
C GLU A 541 15.15 -17.28 31.94
N ARG A 542 15.47 -17.51 30.66
CA ARG A 542 15.11 -16.58 29.59
C ARG A 542 13.59 -16.51 29.38
N LEU A 543 12.91 -17.65 29.36
CA LEU A 543 11.44 -17.69 29.24
C LEU A 543 10.76 -16.99 30.41
N ASP A 544 11.29 -17.14 31.63
CA ASP A 544 10.80 -16.43 32.82
C ASP A 544 11.04 -14.92 32.74
N ARG A 545 12.19 -14.50 32.19
CA ARG A 545 12.51 -13.07 31.95
C ARG A 545 11.69 -12.44 30.83
N GLU A 546 11.39 -13.22 29.78
CA GLU A 546 10.60 -12.79 28.60
C GLU A 546 9.10 -13.09 28.76
N ALA A 547 8.67 -13.60 29.92
CA ALA A 547 7.28 -13.87 30.22
C ALA A 547 6.45 -12.62 29.89
N PRO A 548 5.46 -12.71 28.98
CA PRO A 548 4.71 -11.54 28.56
C PRO A 548 4.06 -10.89 29.79
N PRO A 549 4.02 -9.55 29.88
CA PRO A 549 3.30 -8.87 30.94
C PRO A 549 1.87 -9.41 31.00
N GLU A 550 1.31 -9.56 32.19
CA GLU A 550 -0.05 -10.07 32.34
C GLU A 550 -0.98 -9.34 31.35
N PRO A 551 -1.74 -10.07 30.52
CA PRO A 551 -2.53 -9.47 29.47
C PRO A 551 -3.41 -8.38 30.08
N GLY A 552 -3.39 -7.18 29.50
CA GLY A 552 -4.17 -6.07 30.03
C GLY A 552 -5.66 -6.43 30.09
N VAL A 553 -6.43 -5.77 30.96
CA VAL A 553 -7.87 -6.05 31.19
C VAL A 553 -8.68 -6.10 29.88
N LEU A 554 -8.32 -5.30 28.88
CA LEU A 554 -8.92 -5.29 27.55
C LEU A 554 -8.56 -6.49 26.69
N GLU A 555 -7.36 -7.03 26.86
CA GLU A 555 -6.85 -8.18 26.11
C GLU A 555 -7.34 -9.48 26.72
N GLN A 556 -7.40 -9.55 28.06
CA GLN A 556 -8.16 -10.56 28.79
C GLN A 556 -9.62 -10.52 28.36
N ALA A 557 -10.28 -9.34 28.36
CA ALA A 557 -11.65 -9.21 27.88
C ALA A 557 -11.81 -9.59 26.41
N ALA A 558 -10.87 -9.25 25.52
CA ALA A 558 -10.92 -9.62 24.11
C ALA A 558 -10.73 -11.14 23.90
N THR A 559 -9.91 -11.78 24.73
CA THR A 559 -9.66 -13.23 24.70
C THR A 559 -10.83 -13.99 25.30
N GLU A 560 -11.41 -13.48 26.39
CA GLU A 560 -12.66 -13.93 27.00
C GLU A 560 -13.82 -13.78 26.01
N VAL A 561 -13.92 -12.64 25.32
CA VAL A 561 -14.91 -12.39 24.27
C VAL A 561 -14.67 -13.29 23.05
N ARG A 562 -13.43 -13.58 22.64
CA ARG A 562 -13.16 -14.57 21.56
C ARG A 562 -13.49 -16.00 21.97
N ARG A 563 -13.20 -16.40 23.22
CA ARG A 563 -13.56 -17.71 23.77
C ARG A 563 -15.08 -17.85 23.92
N THR A 564 -15.73 -16.79 24.38
CA THR A 564 -17.19 -16.72 24.53
C THR A 564 -17.85 -16.63 23.16
N ALA A 565 -17.32 -15.86 22.22
CA ALA A 565 -17.74 -15.83 20.83
C ALA A 565 -17.48 -17.17 20.15
N GLY A 566 -16.42 -17.91 20.50
CA GLY A 566 -16.11 -19.26 20.03
C GLY A 566 -17.03 -20.34 20.62
N ARG A 567 -17.54 -20.16 21.85
CA ARG A 567 -18.60 -20.99 22.45
C ARG A 567 -19.97 -20.62 21.88
N ILE A 568 -20.28 -19.33 21.76
CA ILE A 568 -21.48 -18.81 21.11
C ILE A 568 -21.49 -19.25 19.63
N ALA A 569 -20.34 -19.27 18.96
CA ALA A 569 -20.08 -19.77 17.60
C ALA A 569 -20.42 -21.26 17.43
N ARG A 570 -20.51 -22.01 18.53
CA ARG A 570 -20.93 -23.42 18.56
C ARG A 570 -22.38 -23.62 19.04
N VAL A 571 -23.10 -22.54 19.37
CA VAL A 571 -24.53 -22.62 19.74
C VAL A 571 -25.37 -22.98 18.51
N PRO A 572 -26.14 -24.08 18.54
CA PRO A 572 -26.94 -24.57 17.40
C PRO A 572 -27.98 -23.57 16.91
N ALA A 573 -28.54 -22.75 17.80
CA ALA A 573 -29.60 -21.79 17.48
C ALA A 573 -29.17 -20.67 16.51
N LEU A 574 -27.87 -20.38 16.40
CA LEU A 574 -27.32 -19.38 15.47
C LEU A 574 -26.79 -20.00 14.16
N ALA A 575 -26.86 -21.33 14.01
CA ALA A 575 -26.44 -22.03 12.80
C ALA A 575 -27.10 -21.51 11.50
N PRO A 576 -28.42 -21.22 11.43
CA PRO A 576 -29.02 -20.70 10.21
C PRO A 576 -28.53 -19.29 9.85
N ALA A 577 -28.36 -18.40 10.84
CA ALA A 577 -27.85 -17.04 10.63
C ALA A 577 -26.36 -17.03 10.22
N ARG A 578 -25.57 -18.00 10.72
CA ARG A 578 -24.18 -18.19 10.27
C ARG A 578 -24.10 -18.73 8.86
N PHE A 579 -24.93 -19.73 8.55
CA PHE A 579 -24.99 -20.29 7.21
C PHE A 579 -25.30 -19.20 6.18
N THR A 580 -26.29 -18.35 6.45
CA THR A 580 -26.65 -17.25 5.55
C THR A 580 -25.54 -16.19 5.44
N TRP A 581 -24.87 -15.86 6.56
CA TRP A 581 -23.73 -14.93 6.53
C TRP A 581 -22.52 -15.49 5.77
N GLN A 582 -22.14 -16.73 6.04
CA GLN A 582 -21.03 -17.42 5.36
C GLN A 582 -21.32 -17.61 3.88
N LEU A 583 -22.58 -17.94 3.53
CA LEU A 583 -23.02 -18.00 2.13
C LEU A 583 -22.95 -16.62 1.48
N GLY A 584 -23.42 -15.57 2.16
CA GLY A 584 -23.28 -14.19 1.67
C GLY A 584 -21.82 -13.79 1.42
N GLN A 585 -20.89 -14.18 2.29
CA GLN A 585 -19.46 -13.91 2.07
C GLN A 585 -18.86 -14.74 0.94
N ALA A 586 -19.21 -16.04 0.85
CA ALA A 586 -18.74 -16.91 -0.22
C ALA A 586 -19.26 -16.45 -1.60
N VAL A 587 -20.54 -16.08 -1.68
CA VAL A 587 -21.16 -15.50 -2.88
C VAL A 587 -20.50 -14.18 -3.26
N ARG A 588 -20.20 -13.31 -2.28
CA ARG A 588 -19.48 -12.06 -2.53
C ARG A 588 -18.07 -12.29 -3.08
N GLY A 589 -17.37 -13.33 -2.58
CA GLY A 589 -16.07 -13.73 -3.11
C GLY A 589 -16.16 -14.23 -4.56
N GLU A 590 -17.26 -14.89 -4.93
CA GLU A 590 -17.50 -15.34 -6.30
C GLU A 590 -17.83 -14.18 -7.26
N LEU A 591 -18.43 -13.10 -6.75
CA LEU A 591 -18.68 -11.87 -7.52
C LEU A 591 -17.41 -11.05 -7.82
N ASP A 592 -16.27 -11.37 -7.20
CA ASP A 592 -14.96 -10.80 -7.52
C ASP A 592 -14.30 -11.50 -8.73
N ASP A 593 -15.00 -12.42 -9.42
CA ASP A 593 -14.52 -13.09 -10.64
C ASP A 593 -14.26 -12.09 -11.79
N PRO A 594 -13.17 -12.27 -12.58
CA PRO A 594 -12.85 -11.38 -13.70
C PRO A 594 -13.96 -11.22 -14.76
N LEU A 595 -14.90 -12.17 -14.88
CA LEU A 595 -16.04 -12.10 -15.81
C LEU A 595 -17.20 -11.26 -15.27
N THR A 596 -17.36 -11.17 -13.94
CA THR A 596 -18.49 -10.45 -13.32
C THR A 596 -18.56 -8.98 -13.74
N PRO A 597 -17.46 -8.19 -13.76
CA PRO A 597 -17.50 -6.81 -14.23
C PRO A 597 -17.93 -6.68 -15.70
N VAL A 598 -17.52 -7.62 -16.56
CA VAL A 598 -17.85 -7.60 -18.00
C VAL A 598 -19.34 -7.82 -18.18
N LEU A 599 -19.90 -8.84 -17.53
CA LEU A 599 -21.32 -9.18 -17.62
C LEU A 599 -22.21 -8.13 -16.94
N ALA A 600 -21.77 -7.56 -15.82
CA ALA A 600 -22.44 -6.44 -15.18
C ALA A 600 -22.52 -5.21 -16.11
N VAL A 601 -21.45 -4.92 -16.86
CA VAL A 601 -21.45 -3.87 -17.89
C VAL A 601 -22.39 -4.24 -19.04
N GLY A 602 -22.38 -5.49 -19.51
CA GLY A 602 -23.28 -5.97 -20.56
C GLY A 602 -24.76 -5.84 -20.17
N SER A 603 -25.11 -6.23 -18.95
CA SER A 603 -26.46 -6.07 -18.40
C SER A 603 -26.87 -4.60 -18.29
N ALA A 604 -25.99 -3.75 -17.75
CA ALA A 604 -26.24 -2.31 -17.69
C ALA A 604 -26.40 -1.70 -19.10
N ALA A 605 -25.61 -2.14 -20.07
CA ALA A 605 -25.74 -1.73 -21.47
C ALA A 605 -27.10 -2.15 -22.07
N SER A 606 -27.54 -3.40 -21.87
CA SER A 606 -28.85 -3.90 -22.31
C SER A 606 -30.00 -3.11 -21.68
N ALA A 607 -29.91 -2.79 -20.38
CA ALA A 607 -30.90 -1.97 -19.69
C ALA A 607 -30.96 -0.54 -20.25
N ILE A 608 -29.80 0.09 -20.49
CA ILE A 608 -29.69 1.41 -21.14
C ILE A 608 -30.31 1.39 -22.56
N LEU A 609 -30.08 0.30 -23.29
CA LEU A 609 -30.66 0.07 -24.60
C LEU A 609 -32.16 -0.24 -24.53
N GLY A 610 -32.75 -0.37 -23.34
CA GLY A 610 -34.18 -0.61 -23.11
C GLY A 610 -34.61 -2.07 -23.24
N SER A 611 -33.66 -3.01 -23.24
CA SER A 611 -33.94 -4.45 -23.13
C SER A 611 -33.82 -4.89 -21.67
N VAL A 612 -34.89 -4.66 -20.89
CA VAL A 612 -34.93 -5.03 -19.47
C VAL A 612 -34.88 -6.55 -19.28
N VAL A 613 -35.46 -7.31 -20.21
CA VAL A 613 -35.48 -8.77 -20.15
C VAL A 613 -34.06 -9.33 -20.28
N ASP A 614 -33.30 -8.90 -21.30
CA ASP A 614 -31.92 -9.37 -21.48
C ASP A 614 -31.03 -8.98 -20.29
N ALA A 615 -31.21 -7.75 -19.76
CA ALA A 615 -30.48 -7.30 -18.59
C ALA A 615 -30.78 -8.17 -17.33
N LEU A 616 -32.05 -8.51 -17.11
CA LEU A 616 -32.48 -9.38 -16.01
C LEU A 616 -32.01 -10.82 -16.19
N LEU A 617 -31.96 -11.34 -17.43
CA LEU A 617 -31.43 -12.67 -17.71
C LEU A 617 -29.94 -12.76 -17.36
N VAL A 618 -29.13 -11.77 -17.75
CA VAL A 618 -27.69 -11.72 -17.41
C VAL A 618 -27.49 -11.60 -15.90
N VAL A 619 -28.23 -10.73 -15.21
CA VAL A 619 -28.15 -10.59 -13.75
C VAL A 619 -28.57 -11.89 -13.06
N GLY A 620 -29.65 -12.52 -13.51
CA GLY A 620 -30.11 -13.80 -12.97
C GLY A 620 -29.09 -14.92 -13.17
N ALA A 621 -28.42 -14.98 -14.33
CA ALA A 621 -27.35 -15.93 -14.58
C ALA A 621 -26.13 -15.68 -13.67
N LEU A 622 -25.72 -14.42 -13.52
CA LEU A 622 -24.65 -14.01 -12.59
C LEU A 622 -24.97 -14.38 -11.14
N ASP A 623 -26.17 -14.05 -10.65
CA ASP A 623 -26.60 -14.33 -9.29
C ASP A 623 -26.68 -15.83 -9.03
N LEU A 624 -27.19 -16.60 -9.99
CA LEU A 624 -27.24 -18.06 -9.91
C LEU A 624 -25.84 -18.67 -9.90
N ASN A 625 -24.94 -18.21 -10.76
CA ASN A 625 -23.56 -18.70 -10.80
C ASN A 625 -22.83 -18.38 -9.49
N ALA A 626 -22.94 -17.14 -8.99
CA ALA A 626 -22.36 -16.73 -7.72
C ALA A 626 -22.93 -17.53 -6.53
N LEU A 627 -24.23 -17.84 -6.56
CA LEU A 627 -24.88 -18.70 -5.57
C LEU A 627 -24.36 -20.13 -5.62
N VAL A 628 -24.30 -20.74 -6.81
CA VAL A 628 -23.81 -22.12 -6.99
C VAL A 628 -22.35 -22.22 -6.58
N GLY A 629 -21.49 -21.31 -7.06
CA GLY A 629 -20.07 -21.25 -6.68
C GLY A 629 -19.88 -21.00 -5.18
N GLY A 630 -20.64 -20.09 -4.59
CA GLY A 630 -20.64 -19.84 -3.15
C GLY A 630 -21.04 -21.09 -2.33
N VAL A 631 -22.04 -21.85 -2.78
CA VAL A 631 -22.44 -23.11 -2.14
C VAL A 631 -21.37 -24.18 -2.31
N GLN A 632 -20.76 -24.31 -3.48
CA GLN A 632 -19.67 -25.26 -3.74
C GLN A 632 -18.46 -24.96 -2.85
N ARG A 633 -18.05 -23.68 -2.77
CA ARG A 633 -16.97 -23.22 -1.90
C ARG A 633 -17.24 -23.52 -0.44
N LEU A 634 -18.45 -23.24 0.05
CA LEU A 634 -18.84 -23.57 1.43
C LEU A 634 -18.81 -25.08 1.72
N ARG A 635 -19.23 -25.91 0.76
CA ARG A 635 -19.17 -27.37 0.91
C ARG A 635 -17.72 -27.84 0.99
N ALA A 636 -16.84 -27.30 0.14
CA ALA A 636 -15.42 -27.60 0.17
C ALA A 636 -14.77 -27.15 1.50
N GLU A 637 -14.99 -25.91 1.93
CA GLU A 637 -14.47 -25.38 3.20
C GLU A 637 -14.96 -26.20 4.42
N ARG A 638 -16.20 -26.68 4.41
CA ARG A 638 -16.72 -27.55 5.47
C ARG A 638 -16.10 -28.94 5.46
N ALA A 639 -15.90 -29.52 4.28
CA ALA A 639 -15.21 -30.80 4.16
C ALA A 639 -13.78 -30.69 4.71
N LEU A 640 -13.07 -29.59 4.40
CA LEU A 640 -11.74 -29.28 4.93
C LEU A 640 -11.74 -29.03 6.45
N SER A 641 -12.70 -28.25 6.96
CA SER A 641 -12.82 -27.93 8.38
C SER A 641 -13.15 -29.17 9.24
N GLY A 642 -13.89 -30.12 8.68
CA GLY A 642 -14.18 -31.40 9.32
C GLY A 642 -12.91 -32.22 9.59
N LEU A 643 -12.00 -32.26 8.62
CA LEU A 643 -10.71 -32.95 8.75
C LEU A 643 -9.79 -32.31 9.80
N HIS A 644 -9.79 -30.97 9.93
CA HIS A 644 -8.97 -30.26 10.92
C HIS A 644 -9.47 -30.43 12.37
N THR A 645 -10.74 -30.73 12.58
CA THR A 645 -11.31 -30.82 13.94
C THR A 645 -10.98 -32.16 14.62
N GLU A 646 -10.66 -33.20 13.84
CA GLU A 646 -10.34 -34.54 14.34
C GLU A 646 -8.85 -34.74 14.71
N GLN A 647 -7.97 -33.76 14.45
CA GLN A 647 -6.51 -33.91 14.57
C GLN A 647 -5.84 -33.00 15.61
N GLN A 648 -6.53 -32.49 16.65
CA GLN A 648 -5.85 -31.68 17.67
C GLN A 648 -5.08 -32.56 18.66
N PRO A 649 -3.71 -32.55 18.65
CA PRO A 649 -2.94 -33.32 19.61
C PRO A 649 -3.19 -32.81 21.04
N LYS A 650 -3.22 -33.75 21.99
CA LYS A 650 -3.35 -33.46 23.42
C LYS A 650 -1.95 -33.32 24.01
N ALA A 651 -1.75 -32.34 24.88
CA ALA A 651 -0.50 -32.11 25.58
C ALA A 651 -0.65 -32.46 27.07
N ARG A 652 0.35 -33.13 27.66
CA ARG A 652 0.42 -33.39 29.11
C ARG A 652 1.33 -32.35 29.74
N VAL A 653 0.75 -31.37 30.43
CA VAL A 653 1.48 -30.29 31.10
C VAL A 653 1.82 -30.73 32.53
N ALA A 654 3.10 -30.62 32.89
CA ALA A 654 3.61 -30.84 34.23
C ALA A 654 3.52 -29.52 35.04
N PRO A 655 3.08 -29.56 36.31
CA PRO A 655 3.03 -28.37 37.16
C PRO A 655 4.44 -27.86 37.50
N PRO A 656 4.60 -26.54 37.75
CA PRO A 656 5.87 -25.95 38.15
C PRO A 656 6.36 -26.48 39.51
N PRO A 657 7.68 -26.40 39.81
CA PRO A 657 8.26 -27.02 41.00
C PRO A 657 7.69 -26.54 42.34
N GLU A 658 7.20 -25.30 42.39
CA GLU A 658 6.68 -24.65 43.61
C GLU A 658 5.23 -25.09 43.97
N GLU A 659 4.47 -25.56 42.99
CA GLU A 659 3.05 -25.94 43.14
C GLU A 659 2.84 -27.45 43.10
N ALA A 660 3.84 -28.24 43.55
CA ALA A 660 3.78 -29.70 43.49
C ALA A 660 3.30 -30.36 44.81
N PRO A 661 1.99 -30.43 45.13
CA PRO A 661 1.49 -31.48 45.99
C PRO A 661 1.10 -32.68 45.13
N ALA A 662 1.90 -33.75 45.19
CA ALA A 662 1.52 -35.09 44.70
C ALA A 662 1.19 -35.24 43.19
N GLY A 663 1.89 -34.49 42.33
CA GLY A 663 2.24 -34.78 40.93
C GLY A 663 1.24 -35.54 40.04
N GLY A 664 0.31 -34.82 39.43
CA GLY A 664 -0.44 -35.29 38.26
C GLY A 664 -0.24 -34.36 37.08
N THR A 665 0.11 -34.89 35.90
CA THR A 665 0.10 -34.12 34.65
C THR A 665 -1.33 -33.71 34.30
N ARG A 666 -1.53 -32.47 33.85
CA ARG A 666 -2.83 -32.00 33.35
C ARG A 666 -2.85 -32.08 31.82
N THR A 667 -3.81 -32.81 31.27
CA THR A 667 -4.01 -32.86 29.81
C THR A 667 -4.74 -31.63 29.32
N VAL A 668 -4.15 -30.90 28.37
CA VAL A 668 -4.72 -29.73 27.68
C VAL A 668 -4.71 -29.94 26.16
N ASP A 669 -5.46 -29.12 25.43
CA ASP A 669 -5.31 -29.08 23.97
C ASP A 669 -3.99 -28.40 23.61
N ALA A 670 -3.27 -28.89 22.60
CA ALA A 670 -1.98 -28.29 22.17
C ALA A 670 -2.09 -26.78 21.89
N GLY A 671 -3.21 -26.32 21.33
CA GLY A 671 -3.47 -24.89 21.09
C GLY A 671 -3.67 -24.03 22.36
N GLN A 672 -3.65 -24.62 23.56
CA GLN A 672 -3.65 -23.91 24.84
C GLN A 672 -2.25 -23.79 25.44
N LEU A 673 -1.23 -24.42 24.85
CA LEU A 673 0.15 -24.31 25.31
C LEU A 673 0.69 -22.90 25.10
N LEU A 674 1.41 -22.42 26.10
CA LEU A 674 2.15 -21.17 26.06
C LEU A 674 3.66 -21.46 26.18
N PRO A 675 4.53 -20.62 25.60
CA PRO A 675 5.95 -20.67 25.92
C PRO A 675 6.16 -20.60 27.43
N GLY A 676 7.04 -21.45 27.96
CA GLY A 676 7.26 -21.63 29.40
C GLY A 676 6.52 -22.82 30.01
N ASP A 677 5.47 -23.35 29.36
CA ASP A 677 4.81 -24.57 29.85
C ASP A 677 5.77 -25.76 29.79
N VAL A 678 5.85 -26.55 30.87
CA VAL A 678 6.62 -27.81 30.87
C VAL A 678 5.71 -28.96 30.46
N ILE A 679 6.09 -29.70 29.43
CA ILE A 679 5.36 -30.85 28.91
C ILE A 679 6.08 -32.17 29.18
N GLU A 680 5.31 -33.21 29.48
CA GLU A 680 5.78 -34.59 29.60
C GLU A 680 5.48 -35.37 28.31
N LEU A 681 6.52 -35.94 27.72
CA LEU A 681 6.47 -36.74 26.49
C LEU A 681 6.75 -38.22 26.79
N LYS A 682 6.02 -39.12 26.16
CA LYS A 682 6.16 -40.59 26.23
C LYS A 682 6.03 -41.19 24.83
N GLY A 683 6.43 -42.46 24.69
CA GLY A 683 6.22 -43.23 23.46
C GLY A 683 4.79 -43.13 22.91
N ASP A 684 4.70 -43.05 21.58
CA ASP A 684 3.49 -42.83 20.77
C ASP A 684 2.85 -41.43 20.89
N ASP A 685 3.42 -40.50 21.65
CA ASP A 685 2.95 -39.12 21.64
C ASP A 685 3.36 -38.39 20.35
N VAL A 686 2.44 -37.60 19.82
CA VAL A 686 2.78 -36.52 18.87
C VAL A 686 3.21 -35.31 19.68
N VAL A 687 4.40 -34.79 19.40
CA VAL A 687 4.95 -33.61 20.06
C VAL A 687 4.04 -32.40 19.75
N PRO A 688 3.46 -31.74 20.78
CA PRO A 688 2.39 -30.75 20.58
C PRO A 688 2.89 -29.33 20.27
N ALA A 689 4.17 -29.04 20.48
CA ALA A 689 4.80 -27.74 20.29
C ALA A 689 6.33 -27.92 20.20
N ASP A 690 7.02 -26.91 19.67
CA ASP A 690 8.48 -26.90 19.70
C ASP A 690 8.96 -26.65 21.14
N ALA A 691 9.82 -27.53 21.66
CA ALA A 691 10.23 -27.52 23.06
C ALA A 691 11.71 -27.86 23.25
N ARG A 692 12.32 -27.24 24.27
CA ARG A 692 13.69 -27.49 24.72
C ARG A 692 13.69 -28.59 25.78
N LEU A 693 14.49 -29.63 25.58
CA LEU A 693 14.58 -30.75 26.52
C LEU A 693 15.23 -30.32 27.84
N LEU A 694 14.55 -30.59 28.96
CA LEU A 694 15.06 -30.41 30.32
C LEU A 694 15.62 -31.73 30.87
N TRP A 695 14.95 -32.83 30.56
CA TRP A 695 15.30 -34.17 31.01
C TRP A 695 14.80 -35.21 30.02
N GLN A 696 15.51 -36.33 29.86
CA GLN A 696 15.10 -37.45 29.02
C GLN A 696 15.62 -38.79 29.57
N ASP A 697 14.90 -39.87 29.27
CA ASP A 697 15.35 -41.25 29.43
C ASP A 697 15.05 -42.06 28.16
N GLY A 698 16.11 -42.41 27.42
CA GLY A 698 16.05 -43.20 26.19
C GLY A 698 15.20 -42.57 25.08
N LEU A 699 15.09 -41.24 25.01
CA LEU A 699 14.18 -40.58 24.08
C LEU A 699 14.64 -40.73 22.61
N GLU A 700 13.77 -41.30 21.79
CA GLU A 700 13.89 -41.39 20.34
C GLU A 700 12.66 -40.77 19.68
N VAL A 701 12.87 -39.93 18.67
CA VAL A 701 11.80 -39.20 17.97
C VAL A 701 11.89 -39.46 16.47
N ASP A 702 10.77 -39.78 15.84
CA ASP A 702 10.58 -39.80 14.39
C ASP A 702 10.32 -38.36 13.92
N GLU A 703 11.34 -37.78 13.27
CA GLU A 703 11.30 -36.43 12.73
C GLU A 703 11.04 -36.39 11.22
N SER A 704 10.58 -37.51 10.64
CA SER A 704 10.31 -37.61 9.19
C SER A 704 9.31 -36.57 8.69
N ALA A 705 8.38 -36.13 9.55
CA ALA A 705 7.44 -35.06 9.23
C ALA A 705 8.12 -33.70 8.97
N LEU A 706 9.29 -33.46 9.57
CA LEU A 706 10.04 -32.20 9.46
C LEU A 706 11.25 -32.31 8.52
N THR A 707 11.99 -33.41 8.59
CA THR A 707 13.26 -33.60 7.86
C THR A 707 13.10 -34.45 6.60
N GLY A 708 12.04 -35.24 6.49
CA GLY A 708 11.85 -36.24 5.44
C GLY A 708 12.63 -37.55 5.65
N GLU A 709 13.47 -37.64 6.68
CA GLU A 709 14.28 -38.81 7.00
C GLU A 709 13.53 -39.74 7.97
N SER A 710 13.39 -41.03 7.63
CA SER A 710 12.56 -41.99 8.41
C SER A 710 13.28 -42.69 9.57
N LEU A 711 14.54 -42.37 9.83
CA LEU A 711 15.29 -42.99 10.93
C LEU A 711 15.03 -42.23 12.24
N PRO A 712 14.64 -42.92 13.33
CA PRO A 712 14.47 -42.28 14.63
C PRO A 712 15.75 -41.58 15.12
N VAL A 713 15.60 -40.37 15.64
CA VAL A 713 16.69 -39.52 16.12
C VAL A 713 16.78 -39.63 17.64
N HIS A 714 17.95 -40.05 18.15
CA HIS A 714 18.24 -40.04 19.58
C HIS A 714 18.41 -38.61 20.10
N LYS A 715 17.70 -38.29 21.17
CA LYS A 715 17.69 -36.96 21.79
C LYS A 715 18.57 -36.89 23.03
N HIS A 716 19.08 -35.69 23.34
CA HIS A 716 19.90 -35.45 24.53
C HIS A 716 19.67 -34.03 25.08
N VAL A 717 20.02 -33.79 26.34
CA VAL A 717 19.73 -32.50 26.99
C VAL A 717 20.75 -31.40 26.65
N GLY A 718 22.02 -31.74 26.40
CA GLY A 718 23.08 -30.74 26.17
C GLY A 718 22.86 -29.86 24.94
N ALA A 719 23.32 -28.61 24.99
CA ALA A 719 23.19 -27.65 23.88
C ALA A 719 23.87 -28.14 22.59
N THR A 720 23.35 -27.69 21.45
CA THR A 720 23.83 -28.03 20.09
C THR A 720 24.15 -26.77 19.31
N PRO A 721 25.23 -26.03 19.63
CA PRO A 721 25.57 -24.77 18.96
C PRO A 721 25.81 -24.97 17.46
N HIS A 722 25.33 -24.02 16.64
CA HIS A 722 25.48 -24.03 15.18
C HIS A 722 24.89 -25.25 14.46
N ALA A 723 23.98 -25.99 15.11
CA ALA A 723 23.34 -27.15 14.51
C ALA A 723 22.18 -26.75 13.58
N ALA A 724 22.16 -27.33 12.38
CA ALA A 724 21.00 -27.28 11.50
C ALA A 724 19.79 -27.94 12.18
N VAL A 725 18.57 -27.59 11.76
CA VAL A 725 17.32 -28.04 12.42
C VAL A 725 17.29 -29.55 12.69
N ALA A 726 17.69 -30.37 11.70
CA ALA A 726 17.74 -31.83 11.80
C ALA A 726 18.75 -32.36 12.84
N ASP A 727 19.78 -31.58 13.17
CA ASP A 727 20.85 -31.96 14.11
C ASP A 727 20.63 -31.39 15.52
N ARG A 728 19.55 -30.63 15.76
CA ARG A 728 19.19 -30.05 17.07
C ARG A 728 18.61 -31.13 17.99
N ARG A 729 19.45 -32.07 18.42
CA ARG A 729 19.10 -33.21 19.29
C ARG A 729 18.62 -32.81 20.69
N CYS A 730 18.79 -31.55 21.05
CA CYS A 730 18.38 -30.95 22.31
C CYS A 730 16.98 -30.32 22.28
N MET A 731 16.34 -30.37 21.11
CA MET A 731 14.99 -29.89 20.84
C MET A 731 14.08 -31.06 20.42
N VAL A 732 12.78 -30.86 20.61
CA VAL A 732 11.70 -31.64 19.99
C VAL A 732 10.77 -30.68 19.27
N PHE A 733 10.20 -31.11 18.15
CA PHE A 733 9.46 -30.23 17.23
C PHE A 733 8.00 -30.64 17.06
N GLU A 734 7.10 -29.66 16.90
CA GLU A 734 5.67 -29.91 16.69
C GLU A 734 5.43 -30.88 15.52
N GLY A 735 4.53 -31.85 15.73
CA GLY A 735 4.13 -32.80 14.70
C GLY A 735 5.08 -33.99 14.51
N THR A 736 6.26 -33.99 15.16
CA THR A 736 7.12 -35.17 15.26
C THR A 736 6.54 -36.19 16.25
N THR A 737 6.91 -37.46 16.12
CA THR A 737 6.32 -38.54 16.94
C THR A 737 7.38 -39.18 17.82
N VAL A 738 7.10 -39.33 19.11
CA VAL A 738 8.00 -40.02 20.04
C VAL A 738 7.91 -41.52 19.79
N VAL A 739 9.02 -42.13 19.38
CA VAL A 739 9.10 -43.58 19.08
C VAL A 739 9.33 -44.38 20.35
N ALA A 740 10.20 -43.88 21.24
CA ALA A 740 10.56 -44.54 22.48
C ALA A 740 11.05 -43.55 23.54
N GLY A 741 11.02 -43.98 24.80
CA GLY A 741 11.53 -43.21 25.94
C GLY A 741 10.53 -42.24 26.55
N THR A 742 11.02 -41.43 27.48
CA THR A 742 10.24 -40.39 28.16
C THR A 742 11.07 -39.12 28.32
N ALA A 743 10.42 -37.95 28.35
CA ALA A 743 11.11 -36.68 28.53
C ALA A 743 10.24 -35.61 29.17
N HIS A 744 10.92 -34.64 29.77
CA HIS A 744 10.35 -33.35 30.16
C HIS A 744 10.98 -32.27 29.29
N ALA A 745 10.16 -31.41 28.70
CA ALA A 745 10.61 -30.33 27.83
C ALA A 745 9.84 -29.05 28.16
N VAL A 746 10.52 -27.90 28.10
CA VAL A 746 9.87 -26.59 28.21
C VAL A 746 9.49 -26.11 26.81
N VAL A 747 8.22 -25.73 26.64
CA VAL A 747 7.70 -25.20 25.38
C VAL A 747 8.37 -23.86 25.09
N VAL A 748 8.93 -23.72 23.89
CA VAL A 748 9.59 -22.48 23.45
C VAL A 748 8.80 -21.76 22.35
N ASP A 749 8.19 -22.51 21.44
CA ASP A 749 7.46 -21.97 20.28
C ASP A 749 6.16 -22.76 20.05
N THR A 750 5.08 -22.03 19.72
CA THR A 750 3.73 -22.58 19.52
C THR A 750 3.04 -21.99 18.30
N GLY A 751 2.18 -22.79 17.66
CA GLY A 751 1.35 -22.36 16.53
C GLY A 751 2.19 -21.96 15.30
N GLU A 752 1.93 -20.79 14.72
CA GLU A 752 2.66 -20.29 13.53
C GLU A 752 4.17 -20.09 13.76
N ARG A 753 4.63 -20.19 15.02
CA ARG A 753 6.04 -20.03 15.41
C ARG A 753 6.82 -21.34 15.48
N THR A 754 6.23 -22.49 15.21
CA THR A 754 6.97 -23.76 15.23
C THR A 754 7.76 -23.96 13.93
N GLU A 755 8.82 -24.78 13.95
CA GLU A 755 9.58 -25.11 12.74
C GLU A 755 8.70 -25.84 11.71
N ALA A 756 7.71 -26.61 12.16
CA ALA A 756 6.71 -27.23 11.29
C ALA A 756 5.85 -26.17 10.56
N ALA A 757 5.31 -25.18 11.29
CA ALA A 757 4.54 -24.10 10.68
C ALA A 757 5.40 -23.25 9.72
N ARG A 758 6.64 -22.95 10.11
CA ARG A 758 7.63 -22.26 9.25
C ARG A 758 7.91 -23.04 7.97
N ALA A 759 8.10 -24.36 8.05
CA ALA A 759 8.32 -25.21 6.88
C ALA A 759 7.12 -25.17 5.92
N VAL A 760 5.89 -25.23 6.44
CA VAL A 760 4.65 -25.07 5.64
C VAL A 760 4.58 -23.68 5.00
N HIS A 761 4.90 -22.62 5.76
CA HIS A 761 4.96 -21.25 5.25
C HIS A 761 6.01 -21.07 4.16
N LEU A 762 7.18 -21.72 4.29
CA LEU A 762 8.23 -21.73 3.27
C LEU A 762 7.76 -22.46 2.00
N ALA A 763 7.15 -23.63 2.14
CA ALA A 763 6.62 -24.41 1.02
C ALA A 763 5.55 -23.66 0.23
N ALA A 764 4.73 -22.84 0.91
CA ALA A 764 3.73 -21.97 0.29
C ALA A 764 4.30 -20.88 -0.63
N ARG A 765 5.63 -20.68 -0.67
CA ARG A 765 6.29 -19.78 -1.64
C ARG A 765 6.27 -20.30 -3.06
N THR A 766 6.30 -21.61 -3.23
CA THR A 766 6.25 -22.18 -4.57
C THR A 766 4.85 -21.91 -5.10
N PRO A 767 4.68 -21.07 -6.14
CA PRO A 767 3.36 -20.78 -6.66
C PRO A 767 2.74 -22.11 -7.10
N PRO A 768 1.50 -22.42 -6.65
CA PRO A 768 0.85 -23.64 -7.07
C PRO A 768 0.79 -23.67 -8.60
N ALA A 769 0.97 -24.86 -9.19
CA ALA A 769 0.88 -25.04 -10.64
C ALA A 769 -0.39 -24.36 -11.17
N ALA A 770 -0.28 -23.65 -12.29
CA ALA A 770 -1.37 -22.86 -12.86
C ALA A 770 -2.64 -23.72 -13.00
N GLY A 771 -3.59 -23.50 -12.09
CA GLY A 771 -4.83 -24.26 -12.01
C GLY A 771 -5.78 -23.93 -13.17
N VAL A 772 -6.91 -24.64 -13.22
CA VAL A 772 -7.96 -24.42 -14.23
C VAL A 772 -8.39 -22.95 -14.29
N GLN A 773 -8.46 -22.26 -13.14
CA GLN A 773 -8.82 -20.84 -13.08
C GLN A 773 -7.83 -19.93 -13.83
N ALA A 774 -6.52 -20.17 -13.73
CA ALA A 774 -5.52 -19.39 -14.45
C ALA A 774 -5.64 -19.60 -15.97
N ARG A 775 -5.96 -20.82 -16.40
CA ARG A 775 -6.21 -21.15 -17.82
C ARG A 775 -7.52 -20.55 -18.33
N LEU A 776 -8.58 -20.56 -17.53
CA LEU A 776 -9.84 -19.88 -17.86
C LEU A 776 -9.63 -18.37 -17.97
N GLN A 777 -8.84 -17.77 -17.09
CA GLN A 777 -8.49 -16.35 -17.16
C GLN A 777 -7.67 -16.02 -18.41
N GLU A 778 -6.71 -16.87 -18.78
CA GLU A 778 -5.95 -16.76 -20.03
C GLU A 778 -6.86 -16.86 -21.26
N LEU A 779 -7.79 -17.81 -21.26
CA LEU A 779 -8.77 -18.00 -22.33
C LEU A 779 -9.69 -16.77 -22.43
N THR A 780 -10.27 -16.30 -21.33
CA THR A 780 -11.10 -15.09 -21.29
C THR A 780 -10.34 -13.87 -21.80
N ARG A 781 -9.07 -13.68 -21.42
CA ARG A 781 -8.23 -12.58 -21.90
C ARG A 781 -8.04 -12.63 -23.43
N LYS A 782 -8.02 -13.82 -24.02
CA LYS A 782 -7.93 -14.04 -25.48
C LYS A 782 -9.27 -13.94 -26.20
N THR A 783 -10.36 -14.45 -25.61
CA THR A 783 -11.69 -14.52 -26.25
C THR A 783 -12.48 -13.23 -26.13
N LEU A 784 -12.41 -12.52 -24.99
CA LEU A 784 -13.12 -11.27 -24.77
C LEU A 784 -12.90 -10.19 -25.86
N PRO A 785 -11.67 -9.91 -26.34
CA PRO A 785 -11.49 -8.95 -27.42
C PRO A 785 -12.14 -9.42 -28.73
N LEU A 786 -12.20 -10.73 -29.00
CA LEU A 786 -12.86 -11.28 -30.19
C LEU A 786 -14.38 -11.13 -30.12
N THR A 787 -14.99 -11.39 -28.96
CA THR A 787 -16.45 -11.23 -28.78
C THR A 787 -16.87 -9.77 -28.90
N LEU A 788 -16.10 -8.86 -28.30
CA LEU A 788 -16.31 -7.42 -28.44
C LEU A 788 -16.13 -6.93 -29.88
N ALA A 789 -15.10 -7.42 -30.58
CA ALA A 789 -14.88 -7.11 -31.99
C ALA A 789 -16.04 -7.62 -32.88
N GLY A 790 -16.56 -8.82 -32.61
CA GLY A 790 -17.73 -9.36 -33.29
C GLY A 790 -18.99 -8.51 -33.09
N GLY A 791 -19.29 -8.13 -31.84
CA GLY A 791 -20.38 -7.21 -31.52
C GLY A 791 -20.23 -5.85 -32.22
N ALA A 792 -19.02 -5.28 -32.21
CA ALA A 792 -18.71 -4.03 -32.89
C ALA A 792 -18.88 -4.14 -34.42
N ALA A 793 -18.46 -5.25 -35.03
CA ALA A 793 -18.63 -5.51 -36.45
C ALA A 793 -20.12 -5.62 -36.84
N VAL A 794 -20.94 -6.30 -36.02
CA VAL A 794 -22.39 -6.40 -36.21
C VAL A 794 -23.03 -5.01 -36.13
N THR A 795 -22.70 -4.23 -35.10
CA THR A 795 -23.19 -2.84 -34.98
C THR A 795 -22.75 -1.99 -36.17
N GLY A 796 -21.48 -2.04 -36.57
CA GLY A 796 -20.95 -1.28 -37.70
C GLY A 796 -21.65 -1.62 -39.02
N LEU A 797 -21.83 -2.92 -39.30
CA LEU A 797 -22.52 -3.37 -40.51
C LEU A 797 -24.00 -2.97 -40.50
N ALA A 798 -24.66 -3.07 -39.34
CA ALA A 798 -26.05 -2.64 -39.19
C ALA A 798 -26.19 -1.12 -39.42
N LEU A 799 -25.26 -0.31 -38.92
CA LEU A 799 -25.23 1.13 -39.19
C LEU A 799 -25.00 1.44 -40.67
N LEU A 800 -24.09 0.72 -41.34
CA LEU A 800 -23.86 0.84 -42.79
C LEU A 800 -25.11 0.50 -43.62
N ARG A 801 -25.96 -0.40 -43.11
CA ARG A 801 -27.27 -0.73 -43.71
C ARG A 801 -28.38 0.28 -43.38
N GLY A 802 -28.07 1.36 -42.66
CA GLY A 802 -29.03 2.40 -42.30
C GLY A 802 -29.98 2.02 -41.16
N THR A 803 -29.68 0.98 -40.37
CA THR A 803 -30.49 0.64 -39.20
C THR A 803 -30.37 1.73 -38.11
N PRO A 804 -31.44 1.97 -37.31
CA PRO A 804 -31.38 2.92 -36.20
C PRO A 804 -30.26 2.57 -35.22
N VAL A 805 -29.51 3.58 -34.75
CA VAL A 805 -28.35 3.40 -33.85
C VAL A 805 -28.68 2.52 -32.65
N ARG A 806 -29.86 2.72 -32.03
CA ARG A 806 -30.30 1.90 -30.89
C ARG A 806 -30.42 0.41 -31.25
N GLU A 807 -30.99 0.08 -32.40
CA GLU A 807 -31.19 -1.31 -32.84
C GLU A 807 -29.85 -1.94 -33.26
N ALA A 808 -29.01 -1.19 -33.98
CA ALA A 808 -27.67 -1.62 -34.38
C ALA A 808 -26.78 -1.96 -33.17
N VAL A 809 -26.82 -1.11 -32.14
CA VAL A 809 -26.05 -1.29 -30.91
C VAL A 809 -26.65 -2.41 -30.06
N SER A 810 -27.97 -2.49 -29.95
CA SER A 810 -28.64 -3.60 -29.25
C SER A 810 -28.28 -4.97 -29.83
N GLY A 811 -28.27 -5.10 -31.15
CA GLY A 811 -27.86 -6.34 -31.82
C GLY A 811 -26.39 -6.69 -31.56
N GLY A 812 -25.49 -5.70 -31.60
CA GLY A 812 -24.07 -5.93 -31.32
C GLY A 812 -23.78 -6.29 -29.86
N VAL A 813 -24.43 -5.63 -28.89
CA VAL A 813 -24.32 -5.97 -27.47
C VAL A 813 -24.87 -7.37 -27.20
N ALA A 814 -26.01 -7.74 -27.78
CA ALA A 814 -26.55 -9.08 -27.65
C ALA A 814 -25.57 -10.15 -28.17
N VAL A 815 -24.92 -9.92 -29.32
CA VAL A 815 -23.91 -10.83 -29.87
C VAL A 815 -22.66 -10.90 -28.97
N ALA A 816 -22.19 -9.76 -28.47
CA ALA A 816 -21.03 -9.72 -27.59
C ALA A 816 -21.27 -10.48 -26.28
N VAL A 817 -22.42 -10.28 -25.64
CA VAL A 817 -22.82 -10.96 -24.39
C VAL A 817 -23.05 -12.44 -24.63
N ALA A 818 -23.80 -12.82 -25.68
CA ALA A 818 -24.08 -14.23 -26.00
C ALA A 818 -22.82 -15.06 -26.29
N ALA A 819 -21.72 -14.42 -26.69
CA ALA A 819 -20.45 -15.08 -26.95
C ALA A 819 -19.53 -15.18 -25.72
N VAL A 820 -19.87 -14.54 -24.59
CA VAL A 820 -19.13 -14.72 -23.33
C VAL A 820 -19.47 -16.12 -22.79
N PRO A 821 -18.47 -16.96 -22.48
CA PRO A 821 -18.72 -18.32 -22.05
C PRO A 821 -19.08 -18.38 -20.56
N GLU A 822 -20.27 -17.89 -20.22
CA GLU A 822 -20.75 -17.76 -18.83
C GLU A 822 -20.90 -19.10 -18.10
N GLY A 823 -21.04 -20.21 -18.83
CA GLY A 823 -21.20 -21.56 -18.27
C GLY A 823 -19.90 -22.31 -17.99
N LEU A 824 -18.74 -21.81 -18.41
CA LEU A 824 -17.46 -22.53 -18.21
C LEU A 824 -17.06 -22.71 -16.73
N PRO A 825 -17.24 -21.72 -15.83
CA PRO A 825 -16.93 -21.90 -14.42
C PRO A 825 -17.76 -22.99 -13.72
N LEU A 826 -18.94 -23.32 -14.27
CA LEU A 826 -19.89 -24.27 -13.68
C LEU A 826 -19.60 -25.73 -14.10
N VAL A 827 -18.82 -25.92 -15.16
CA VAL A 827 -18.43 -27.23 -15.71
C VAL A 827 -17.03 -27.65 -15.27
N ALA A 828 -16.17 -26.68 -14.92
CA ALA A 828 -14.89 -26.88 -14.27
C ALA A 828 -15.07 -27.27 -12.79
#